data_AF-A0A4Q1AL94-F1
#
_entry.id   AF-A0A4Q1AL94-F1
#
_cell.length_a   1.000
_cell.length_b   1.000
_cell.length_c   1.000
_cell.angle_alpha   90.00
_cell.angle_beta   90.00
_cell.angle_gamma   90.00
#
_symmetry.space_group_name_H-M   'P 1'
#
loop_
_entity.id
_entity.type
_entity.pdbx_description
1 polymer ?
#
loop_
_entity_poly.entity_id
_entity_poly.type
_entity_poly.pdbx_seq_one_letter_code
_entity_poly.pdbx_strand_id
1 'polypeptide(L)'
;MDALYIEVKGIVQGVGFRPFVYTLALKNKLFGWVNNDDKGVNIHLEGNSPNIKNFLDELKKNPPPLAKIDSISVKNIKIKNYNSFEIIKSETTSNKSTIISPDMAICQECIDDIKNKNNFRYNYALTNCTNCGPRYTIIKTVPYDRANTSMANFEMCDDCKKEYENPTNRRYHAQPVSCQKCGPQITLFDKQNQILATELEAIKEIANKINSGEIVAIKGMGGFHLICDATNDKTLKELRKRKNRPSKPFAVMFKDIEQLKEFAEISIKEQEIILSKEKPITLVKSKKNLLSFEVAPHIDRVGCFVPYTPLHIILFNYLDNPIVATSANLSDEPIIRSKDELLKKLGNVVDFVLDFDREIINACDDSVVQVVNDELMVLRDARGYAPTSLKLDKKIDKKILALGANQKSTIALAFEDNLILSPHIGDLNSLTSMEYFQRTIKTFESFYDFRPELIVCDKHPNYESVKWALNQDIKVVQIQHHYAHVLSTMAEYKLDEEVLAFSFDGTGYGDDGNIWGGEVFLANKRSYKRVNHFKYFRLLGGEKSIKEPKRVALSLLFDTFSLEEILELKIPTVEAFLENEIKLMHTIWQKGLNAPLTSSLGRVFDAIASFSNIVQTQSYEGETGLQIEMAYNNEIKESYSYELIDGIISLEKAIKQIVKDNNKELICSKFINMLVEIVLDISKSYNLPIILTGGVFQNRTLLELITKKLEENKRKYYYSKRVPLNDGGISIGQIYSQS
;
A
#
# COMPACT_ATOMS: atom_id res chain seq x y z
N MET A 1 35.08 -10.14 -35.43
CA MET A 1 33.63 -10.31 -35.22
C MET A 1 33.53 -11.12 -33.96
N ASP A 2 32.78 -10.65 -32.98
CA ASP A 2 32.69 -11.28 -31.66
C ASP A 2 31.28 -11.82 -31.48
N ALA A 3 31.13 -12.81 -30.60
CA ALA A 3 29.84 -13.37 -30.22
C ALA A 3 29.71 -13.38 -28.69
N LEU A 4 28.60 -12.84 -28.20
CA LEU A 4 28.28 -12.77 -26.79
C LEU A 4 26.97 -13.51 -26.49
N TYR A 5 26.94 -14.14 -25.33
CA TYR A 5 25.71 -14.55 -24.66
C TYR A 5 25.46 -13.61 -23.48
N ILE A 6 24.28 -12.99 -23.44
CA ILE A 6 23.90 -12.02 -22.43
C ILE A 6 22.65 -12.54 -21.71
N GLU A 7 22.74 -12.64 -20.39
CA GLU A 7 21.61 -13.00 -19.52
C GLU A 7 21.21 -11.75 -18.73
N VAL A 8 19.95 -11.33 -18.87
CA VAL A 8 19.40 -10.16 -18.17
C VAL A 8 18.34 -10.63 -17.17
N LYS A 9 18.49 -10.24 -15.90
CA LYS A 9 17.55 -10.58 -14.81
C LYS A 9 16.92 -9.33 -14.20
N GLY A 10 15.71 -9.50 -13.66
CA GLY A 10 14.92 -8.47 -12.99
C GLY A 10 13.49 -8.41 -13.53
N ILE A 11 12.86 -7.24 -13.49
CA ILE A 11 11.56 -7.00 -14.14
C ILE A 11 11.84 -6.74 -15.63
N VAL A 12 12.01 -7.81 -16.39
CA VAL A 12 12.37 -7.76 -17.83
C VAL A 12 11.40 -8.52 -18.73
N GLN A 13 10.34 -9.09 -18.16
CA GLN A 13 9.26 -9.74 -18.90
C GLN A 13 7.95 -8.97 -18.78
N GLY A 14 7.12 -9.00 -19.83
CA GLY A 14 5.88 -8.22 -19.88
C GLY A 14 6.06 -6.69 -19.97
N VAL A 15 7.30 -6.23 -20.17
CA VAL A 15 7.71 -4.80 -20.17
C VAL A 15 8.28 -4.33 -21.51
N GLY A 16 8.08 -5.09 -22.60
CA GLY A 16 8.59 -4.72 -23.93
C GLY A 16 10.08 -4.94 -24.14
N PHE A 17 10.75 -5.75 -23.31
CA PHE A 17 12.20 -5.93 -23.38
C PHE A 17 12.70 -6.64 -24.66
N ARG A 18 12.02 -7.70 -25.09
CA ARG A 18 12.34 -8.42 -26.35
C ARG A 18 12.29 -7.50 -27.59
N PRO A 19 11.19 -6.75 -27.85
CA PRO A 19 11.15 -5.80 -28.98
C PRO A 19 12.20 -4.70 -28.87
N PHE A 20 12.49 -4.23 -27.65
CA PHE A 20 13.57 -3.26 -27.42
C PHE A 20 14.93 -3.84 -27.84
N VAL A 21 15.27 -5.05 -27.39
CA VAL A 21 16.51 -5.74 -27.75
C VAL A 21 16.62 -5.96 -29.26
N TYR A 22 15.54 -6.40 -29.90
CA TYR A 22 15.51 -6.59 -31.36
C TYR A 22 15.76 -5.29 -32.12
N THR A 23 15.04 -4.22 -31.75
CA THR A 23 15.21 -2.90 -32.39
C THR A 23 16.61 -2.37 -32.17
N LEU A 24 17.16 -2.55 -30.97
CA LEU A 24 18.51 -2.14 -30.61
C LEU A 24 19.57 -2.92 -31.40
N ALA A 25 19.39 -4.22 -31.60
CA ALA A 25 20.28 -5.05 -32.41
C ALA A 25 20.26 -4.60 -33.89
N LEU A 26 19.08 -4.33 -34.46
CA LEU A 26 18.96 -3.85 -35.83
C LEU A 26 19.62 -2.47 -36.01
N LYS A 27 19.37 -1.52 -35.09
CA LYS A 27 19.98 -0.19 -35.09
C LYS A 27 21.52 -0.27 -35.10
N ASN A 28 22.08 -1.27 -34.42
CA ASN A 28 23.51 -1.51 -34.34
C ASN A 28 24.04 -2.51 -35.40
N LYS A 29 23.21 -2.96 -36.36
CA LYS A 29 23.58 -3.94 -37.39
C LYS A 29 24.20 -5.22 -36.81
N LEU A 30 23.56 -5.76 -35.77
CA LEU A 30 23.97 -6.99 -35.07
C LEU A 30 23.06 -8.16 -35.45
N PHE A 31 23.58 -9.38 -35.30
CA PHE A 31 22.90 -10.63 -35.65
C PHE A 31 22.76 -11.53 -34.42
N GLY A 32 21.82 -12.48 -34.44
CA GLY A 32 21.58 -13.41 -33.34
C GLY A 32 20.12 -13.50 -32.93
N TRP A 33 19.83 -13.54 -31.64
CA TRP A 33 18.46 -13.70 -31.17
C TRP A 33 18.23 -13.23 -29.74
N VAL A 34 16.96 -13.06 -29.39
CA VAL A 34 16.49 -12.84 -28.01
C VAL A 34 15.31 -13.74 -27.67
N ASN A 35 15.27 -14.28 -26.45
CA ASN A 35 14.13 -15.04 -25.93
C ASN A 35 13.86 -14.72 -24.45
N ASN A 36 12.70 -15.16 -23.96
CA ASN A 36 12.42 -15.23 -22.53
C ASN A 36 12.50 -16.69 -22.09
N ASP A 37 13.02 -16.93 -20.90
CA ASP A 37 12.91 -18.19 -20.17
C ASP A 37 12.30 -17.95 -18.78
N ASP A 38 12.38 -18.90 -17.86
CA ASP A 38 11.85 -18.72 -16.51
C ASP A 38 12.70 -17.81 -15.60
N LYS A 39 13.92 -17.47 -16.00
CA LYS A 39 14.88 -16.69 -15.22
C LYS A 39 14.96 -15.23 -15.64
N GLY A 40 14.66 -14.90 -16.89
CA GLY A 40 14.76 -13.55 -17.41
C GLY A 40 14.72 -13.49 -18.93
N VAL A 41 15.66 -12.71 -19.50
CA VAL A 41 15.82 -12.53 -20.95
C VAL A 41 17.22 -13.00 -21.34
N ASN A 42 17.31 -13.84 -22.37
CA ASN A 42 18.59 -14.28 -22.93
C ASN A 42 18.79 -13.71 -24.33
N ILE A 43 20.02 -13.31 -24.62
CA ILE A 43 20.41 -12.68 -25.88
C ILE A 43 21.67 -13.35 -26.41
N HIS A 44 21.62 -13.85 -27.64
CA HIS A 44 22.81 -14.20 -28.42
C HIS A 44 23.07 -13.06 -29.39
N LEU A 45 24.27 -12.51 -29.38
CA LEU A 45 24.62 -11.32 -30.16
C LEU A 45 25.94 -11.52 -30.89
N GLU A 46 25.95 -11.31 -32.20
CA GLU A 46 27.12 -11.42 -33.07
C GLU A 46 27.32 -10.12 -33.86
N GLY A 47 28.55 -9.67 -34.00
CA GLY A 47 28.86 -8.46 -34.76
C GLY A 47 30.27 -7.94 -34.54
N ASN A 48 30.54 -6.70 -34.97
CA ASN A 48 31.81 -6.06 -34.69
C ASN A 48 31.84 -5.57 -33.22
N SER A 49 33.03 -5.50 -32.63
CA SER A 49 33.21 -5.14 -31.22
C SER A 49 32.65 -3.74 -30.87
N PRO A 50 32.80 -2.70 -31.74
CA PRO A 50 32.22 -1.38 -31.45
C PRO A 50 30.69 -1.36 -31.35
N ASN A 51 29.99 -2.06 -32.26
CA ASN A 51 28.53 -2.09 -32.26
C ASN A 51 28.00 -2.90 -31.08
N ILE A 52 28.67 -4.00 -30.71
CA ILE A 52 28.35 -4.78 -29.51
C ILE A 52 28.51 -3.92 -28.25
N LYS A 53 29.59 -3.13 -28.16
CA LYS A 53 29.79 -2.21 -27.04
C LYS A 53 28.67 -1.17 -26.96
N ASN A 54 28.30 -0.56 -28.08
CA ASN A 54 27.21 0.41 -28.12
C ASN A 54 25.86 -0.21 -27.73
N PHE A 55 25.59 -1.44 -28.18
CA PHE A 55 24.41 -2.21 -27.78
C PHE A 55 24.37 -2.41 -26.25
N LEU A 56 25.48 -2.84 -25.63
CA LEU A 56 25.54 -3.05 -24.17
C LEU A 56 25.37 -1.75 -23.39
N ASP A 57 25.91 -0.65 -23.89
CA ASP A 57 25.77 0.66 -23.26
C ASP A 57 24.32 1.17 -23.35
N GLU A 58 23.66 1.04 -24.50
CA GLU A 58 22.24 1.42 -24.66
C GLU A 58 21.31 0.50 -23.86
N LEU A 59 21.58 -0.81 -23.82
CA LEU A 59 20.82 -1.79 -23.02
C LEU A 59 20.81 -1.41 -21.52
N LYS A 60 21.92 -0.87 -21.02
CA LYS A 60 22.06 -0.42 -19.62
C LYS A 60 21.46 0.96 -19.37
N LYS A 61 21.68 1.91 -20.29
CA LYS A 61 21.32 3.32 -20.08
C LYS A 61 19.87 3.63 -20.41
N ASN A 62 19.28 2.93 -21.38
CA ASN A 62 17.96 3.24 -21.90
C ASN A 62 17.06 1.98 -21.99
N PRO A 63 16.88 1.21 -20.89
CA PRO A 63 15.96 0.09 -20.91
C PRO A 63 14.50 0.57 -21.11
N PRO A 64 13.57 -0.33 -21.48
CA PRO A 64 12.15 0.02 -21.56
C PRO A 64 11.63 0.69 -20.26
N PRO A 65 10.64 1.60 -20.33
CA PRO A 65 10.23 2.41 -19.17
C PRO A 65 9.75 1.62 -17.93
N LEU A 66 9.23 0.40 -18.16
CA LEU A 66 8.76 -0.49 -17.11
C LEU A 66 9.82 -1.49 -16.65
N ALA A 67 10.95 -1.58 -17.36
CA ALA A 67 11.97 -2.55 -17.06
C ALA A 67 12.83 -2.11 -15.88
N LYS A 68 13.14 -3.05 -15.00
CA LYS A 68 14.11 -2.89 -13.91
C LYS A 68 15.12 -4.01 -14.02
N ILE A 69 16.34 -3.66 -14.42
CA ILE A 69 17.43 -4.62 -14.58
C ILE A 69 18.17 -4.74 -13.26
N ASP A 70 18.17 -5.95 -12.70
CA ASP A 70 18.91 -6.25 -11.47
C ASP A 70 20.33 -6.70 -11.78
N SER A 71 20.52 -7.46 -12.85
CA SER A 71 21.86 -7.89 -13.30
C SER A 71 21.92 -8.18 -14.80
N ILE A 72 23.11 -8.02 -15.36
CA ILE A 72 23.46 -8.40 -16.72
C ILE A 72 24.72 -9.26 -16.65
N SER A 73 24.62 -10.53 -17.01
CA SER A 73 25.78 -11.41 -17.20
C SER A 73 26.14 -11.44 -18.68
N VAL A 74 27.43 -11.35 -18.99
CA VAL A 74 27.94 -11.37 -20.36
C VAL A 74 29.03 -12.43 -20.45
N LYS A 75 28.88 -13.35 -21.40
CA LYS A 75 29.85 -14.43 -21.66
C LYS A 75 30.27 -14.40 -23.12
N ASN A 76 31.57 -14.54 -23.37
CA ASN A 76 32.07 -14.75 -24.72
C ASN A 76 31.70 -16.17 -25.18
N ILE A 77 31.16 -16.28 -26.38
CA ILE A 77 30.76 -17.56 -26.98
C ILE A 77 31.36 -17.70 -28.38
N LYS A 78 31.27 -18.90 -28.95
CA LYS A 78 31.68 -19.14 -30.34
C LYS A 78 30.65 -18.54 -31.30
N ILE A 79 31.16 -17.94 -32.38
CA ILE A 79 30.35 -17.42 -33.49
C ILE A 79 29.64 -18.58 -34.18
N LYS A 80 28.33 -18.41 -34.42
CA LYS A 80 27.45 -19.33 -35.14
C LYS A 80 27.04 -18.82 -36.53
N ASN A 81 27.39 -17.58 -36.88
CA ASN A 81 27.13 -16.94 -38.18
C ASN A 81 25.64 -16.77 -38.49
N TYR A 82 24.91 -16.08 -37.61
CA TYR A 82 23.53 -15.70 -37.89
C TYR A 82 23.45 -14.62 -38.99
N ASN A 83 22.43 -14.72 -39.85
CA ASN A 83 22.20 -13.77 -40.97
C ASN A 83 21.19 -12.66 -40.63
N SER A 84 20.46 -12.84 -39.54
CA SER A 84 19.41 -11.97 -39.03
C SER A 84 19.51 -11.87 -37.51
N PHE A 85 18.82 -10.89 -36.92
CA PHE A 85 18.52 -10.90 -35.50
C PHE A 85 17.04 -11.26 -35.33
N GLU A 86 16.72 -12.24 -34.49
CA GLU A 86 15.34 -12.76 -34.36
C GLU A 86 14.84 -12.82 -32.92
N ILE A 87 13.53 -12.66 -32.75
CA ILE A 87 12.89 -12.94 -31.46
C ILE A 87 12.36 -14.37 -31.53
N ILE A 88 12.99 -15.28 -30.79
CA ILE A 88 12.65 -16.70 -30.83
C ILE A 88 11.65 -17.07 -29.72
N LYS A 89 11.04 -18.25 -29.85
CA LYS A 89 10.02 -18.74 -28.92
C LYS A 89 10.58 -18.85 -27.50
N SER A 90 9.75 -18.50 -26.53
CA SER A 90 10.09 -18.64 -25.11
C SER A 90 10.32 -20.11 -24.73
N GLU A 91 11.32 -20.34 -23.90
CA GLU A 91 11.63 -21.67 -23.35
C GLU A 91 11.01 -21.80 -21.95
N THR A 92 10.52 -23.00 -21.63
CA THR A 92 10.01 -23.34 -20.30
C THR A 92 10.90 -24.42 -19.69
N THR A 93 11.37 -24.14 -18.50
CA THR A 93 12.17 -24.95 -17.59
C THR A 93 11.40 -25.09 -16.27
N SER A 94 11.84 -25.99 -15.39
CA SER A 94 11.11 -26.27 -14.15
C SER A 94 11.30 -25.23 -13.04
N ASN A 95 12.12 -24.18 -13.21
CA ASN A 95 12.48 -23.26 -12.13
C ASN A 95 12.07 -21.80 -12.45
N LYS A 96 10.83 -21.45 -12.10
CA LYS A 96 10.22 -20.11 -12.26
C LYS A 96 10.81 -19.09 -11.29
N SER A 97 11.63 -18.16 -11.77
CA SER A 97 12.20 -17.07 -10.95
C SER A 97 11.93 -15.66 -11.50
N THR A 98 11.10 -15.54 -12.53
CA THR A 98 10.77 -14.24 -13.15
C THR A 98 9.83 -13.43 -12.24
N ILE A 99 10.22 -12.19 -11.94
CA ILE A 99 9.44 -11.27 -11.11
C ILE A 99 8.21 -10.79 -11.89
N ILE A 100 7.03 -10.91 -11.28
CA ILE A 100 5.78 -10.40 -11.84
C ILE A 100 5.79 -8.88 -11.88
N SER A 101 5.46 -8.31 -13.03
CA SER A 101 5.35 -6.85 -13.18
C SER A 101 4.07 -6.32 -12.52
N PRO A 102 4.12 -5.17 -11.83
CA PRO A 102 2.92 -4.52 -11.31
C PRO A 102 2.03 -4.01 -12.45
N ASP A 103 0.77 -3.75 -12.13
CA ASP A 103 -0.13 -3.02 -12.99
C ASP A 103 0.32 -1.57 -13.21
N MET A 104 0.27 -1.07 -14.44
CA MET A 104 0.79 0.27 -14.78
C MET A 104 -0.29 1.16 -15.39
N ALA A 105 -0.25 2.45 -15.07
CA ALA A 105 -1.15 3.44 -15.67
C ALA A 105 -0.94 3.55 -17.18
N ILE A 106 -1.99 3.93 -17.90
CA ILE A 106 -1.95 4.21 -19.34
C ILE A 106 -0.84 5.23 -19.69
N CYS A 107 -0.03 4.92 -20.71
CA CYS A 107 1.03 5.83 -21.18
C CYS A 107 0.49 6.89 -22.14
N GLN A 108 1.23 8.00 -22.30
CA GLN A 108 0.82 9.14 -23.14
C GLN A 108 0.46 8.73 -24.58
N GLU A 109 1.27 7.91 -25.23
CA GLU A 109 0.99 7.44 -26.59
C GLU A 109 -0.32 6.63 -26.69
N CYS A 110 -0.72 5.90 -25.64
CA CYS A 110 -2.02 5.22 -25.61
C CYS A 110 -3.17 6.21 -25.37
N ILE A 111 -2.93 7.31 -24.65
CA ILE A 111 -3.87 8.42 -24.52
C ILE A 111 -4.08 9.09 -25.88
N ASP A 112 -3.01 9.29 -26.65
CA ASP A 112 -3.08 9.91 -27.97
C ASP A 112 -3.89 9.04 -28.95
N ASP A 113 -3.72 7.72 -28.90
CA ASP A 113 -4.49 6.78 -29.72
C ASP A 113 -6.00 6.86 -29.46
N ILE A 114 -6.44 6.93 -28.20
CA ILE A 114 -7.88 7.00 -27.87
C ILE A 114 -8.48 8.35 -28.17
N LYS A 115 -7.67 9.41 -28.31
CA LYS A 115 -8.09 10.76 -28.69
C LYS A 115 -8.09 10.98 -30.21
N ASN A 116 -7.34 10.18 -30.96
CA ASN A 116 -7.21 10.33 -32.40
C ASN A 116 -8.36 9.65 -33.16
N LYS A 117 -9.23 10.45 -33.79
CA LYS A 117 -10.37 9.99 -34.60
C LYS A 117 -10.00 9.05 -35.76
N ASN A 118 -8.76 9.13 -36.25
CA ASN A 118 -8.28 8.29 -37.35
C ASN A 118 -7.68 6.97 -36.85
N ASN A 119 -7.48 6.80 -35.55
CA ASN A 119 -6.99 5.55 -34.97
C ASN A 119 -8.18 4.61 -34.73
N PHE A 120 -8.04 3.33 -35.07
CA PHE A 120 -9.09 2.33 -34.83
C PHE A 120 -9.34 2.00 -33.35
N ARG A 121 -8.58 2.61 -32.43
CA ARG A 121 -8.80 2.62 -30.99
C ARG A 121 -9.37 3.93 -30.46
N TYR A 122 -9.84 4.83 -31.32
CA TYR A 122 -10.54 6.04 -30.90
C TYR A 122 -11.67 5.69 -29.91
N ASN A 123 -11.68 6.32 -28.73
CA ASN A 123 -12.60 6.04 -27.62
C ASN A 123 -12.62 4.59 -27.09
N TYR A 124 -11.60 3.77 -27.36
CA TYR A 124 -11.53 2.42 -26.81
C TYR A 124 -11.00 2.41 -25.37
N ALA A 125 -11.87 2.05 -24.43
CA ALA A 125 -11.66 2.21 -22.98
C ALA A 125 -10.70 1.19 -22.33
N LEU A 126 -10.24 0.17 -23.07
CA LEU A 126 -9.32 -0.85 -22.58
C LEU A 126 -8.00 -0.92 -23.38
N THR A 127 -7.64 0.15 -24.10
CA THR A 127 -6.36 0.25 -24.82
C THR A 127 -5.16 0.06 -23.89
N ASN A 128 -4.09 -0.53 -24.42
CA ASN A 128 -2.78 -0.62 -23.76
C ASN A 128 -1.69 -0.87 -24.82
N CYS A 129 -0.44 -0.92 -24.35
CA CYS A 129 0.73 -1.37 -25.10
C CYS A 129 1.69 -2.12 -24.15
N THR A 130 2.90 -2.47 -24.62
CA THR A 130 3.90 -3.14 -23.78
C THR A 130 4.35 -2.31 -22.57
N ASN A 131 4.16 -0.98 -22.62
CA ASN A 131 4.65 -0.02 -21.63
C ASN A 131 3.58 0.45 -20.63
N CYS A 132 2.36 -0.08 -20.70
CA CYS A 132 1.29 0.28 -19.76
C CYS A 132 0.20 -0.79 -19.63
N GLY A 133 -0.78 -0.53 -18.76
CA GLY A 133 -1.98 -1.34 -18.59
C GLY A 133 -1.80 -2.48 -17.59
N PRO A 134 -2.79 -3.37 -17.51
CA PRO A 134 -2.82 -4.44 -16.51
C PRO A 134 -1.74 -5.50 -16.75
N ARG A 135 -1.21 -6.04 -15.66
CA ARG A 135 -0.22 -7.12 -15.59
C ARG A 135 -0.66 -8.10 -14.49
N TYR A 136 -0.36 -7.79 -13.23
CA TYR A 136 -0.69 -8.62 -12.09
C TYR A 136 -2.20 -8.94 -12.03
N THR A 137 -3.09 -7.98 -12.29
CA THR A 137 -4.53 -8.24 -12.15
C THR A 137 -5.11 -9.19 -13.19
N ILE A 138 -4.42 -9.44 -14.30
CA ILE A 138 -4.93 -10.29 -15.40
C ILE A 138 -4.15 -11.59 -15.58
N ILE A 139 -2.99 -11.75 -14.95
CA ILE A 139 -2.15 -12.94 -15.13
C ILE A 139 -2.69 -14.12 -14.29
N LYS A 140 -2.84 -15.29 -14.93
CA LYS A 140 -3.22 -16.55 -14.28
C LYS A 140 -2.00 -17.33 -13.81
N THR A 141 -0.94 -17.36 -14.62
CA THR A 141 0.35 -17.98 -14.30
C THR A 141 1.44 -17.46 -15.25
N VAL A 142 2.70 -17.82 -14.99
CA VAL A 142 3.84 -17.56 -15.87
C VAL A 142 4.19 -18.80 -16.72
N PRO A 143 4.79 -18.65 -17.92
CA PRO A 143 5.30 -17.41 -18.53
C PRO A 143 4.19 -16.42 -18.94
N TYR A 144 4.51 -15.12 -18.93
CA TYR A 144 3.57 -14.05 -19.29
C TYR A 144 3.25 -14.07 -20.79
N ASP A 145 2.16 -14.74 -21.12
CA ASP A 145 1.62 -14.94 -22.46
C ASP A 145 0.11 -14.73 -22.43
N ARG A 146 -0.50 -14.26 -23.53
CA ARG A 146 -1.94 -14.00 -23.66
C ARG A 146 -2.77 -15.19 -23.19
N ALA A 147 -2.37 -16.42 -23.54
CA ALA A 147 -3.06 -17.65 -23.14
C ALA A 147 -3.12 -17.86 -21.62
N ASN A 148 -2.13 -17.33 -20.89
CA ASN A 148 -2.05 -17.39 -19.43
C ASN A 148 -2.62 -16.13 -18.75
N THR A 149 -3.48 -15.38 -19.42
CA THR A 149 -4.15 -14.20 -18.86
C THR A 149 -5.67 -14.28 -19.02
N SER A 150 -6.40 -13.34 -18.43
CA SER A 150 -7.83 -13.16 -18.73
C SER A 150 -8.10 -12.68 -20.18
N MET A 151 -7.06 -12.40 -20.97
CA MET A 151 -7.19 -12.06 -22.40
C MET A 151 -7.26 -13.29 -23.32
N ALA A 152 -7.09 -14.51 -22.78
CA ALA A 152 -7.06 -15.76 -23.54
C ALA A 152 -8.34 -16.00 -24.36
N ASN A 153 -9.49 -15.53 -23.87
CA ASN A 153 -10.79 -15.73 -24.52
C ASN A 153 -11.10 -14.68 -25.60
N PHE A 154 -10.21 -13.70 -25.82
CA PHE A 154 -10.38 -12.62 -26.78
C PHE A 154 -9.44 -12.87 -27.98
N GLU A 155 -9.96 -13.40 -29.08
CA GLU A 155 -9.16 -13.63 -30.28
C GLU A 155 -8.80 -12.32 -30.97
N MET A 156 -7.53 -12.10 -31.33
CA MET A 156 -7.10 -10.85 -31.95
C MET A 156 -7.64 -10.73 -33.39
N CYS A 157 -8.29 -9.60 -33.70
CA CYS A 157 -8.60 -9.25 -35.09
C CYS A 157 -7.32 -8.95 -35.91
N ASP A 158 -7.44 -8.94 -37.24
CA ASP A 158 -6.33 -8.71 -38.16
C ASP A 158 -5.52 -7.44 -37.86
N ASP A 159 -6.19 -6.34 -37.50
CA ASP A 159 -5.52 -5.07 -37.20
C ASP A 159 -4.63 -5.19 -35.95
N CYS A 160 -5.15 -5.81 -34.89
CA CYS A 160 -4.37 -6.05 -33.67
C CYS A 160 -3.26 -7.09 -33.89
N LYS A 161 -3.52 -8.12 -34.69
CA LYS A 161 -2.54 -9.17 -35.01
C LYS A 161 -1.35 -8.59 -35.79
N LYS A 162 -1.59 -7.73 -36.78
CA LYS A 162 -0.54 -7.02 -37.53
C LYS A 162 0.38 -6.21 -36.61
N GLU A 163 -0.18 -5.51 -35.61
CA GLU A 163 0.64 -4.78 -34.63
C GLU A 163 1.36 -5.72 -33.64
N TYR A 164 0.71 -6.80 -33.22
CA TYR A 164 1.27 -7.79 -32.30
C TYR A 164 2.49 -8.52 -32.90
N GLU A 165 2.44 -8.80 -34.21
CA GLU A 165 3.46 -9.55 -34.96
C GLU A 165 4.56 -8.65 -35.55
N ASN A 166 4.37 -7.33 -35.61
CA ASN A 166 5.36 -6.40 -36.15
C ASN A 166 6.38 -5.93 -35.09
N PRO A 167 7.66 -6.36 -35.13
CA PRO A 167 8.68 -6.03 -34.12
C PRO A 167 8.99 -4.54 -33.96
N THR A 168 8.68 -3.73 -34.96
CA THR A 168 8.88 -2.27 -34.93
C THR A 168 7.67 -1.52 -34.35
N ASN A 169 6.54 -2.20 -34.13
CA ASN A 169 5.38 -1.62 -33.50
C ASN A 169 5.50 -1.70 -31.98
N ARG A 170 5.12 -0.64 -31.27
CA ARG A 170 5.10 -0.58 -29.80
C ARG A 170 4.17 -1.60 -29.12
N ARG A 171 3.26 -2.23 -29.87
CA ARG A 171 2.37 -3.29 -29.40
C ARG A 171 2.87 -4.69 -29.76
N TYR A 172 4.08 -4.82 -30.29
CA TYR A 172 4.71 -6.10 -30.53
C TYR A 172 4.73 -6.95 -29.26
N HIS A 173 4.11 -8.13 -29.32
CA HIS A 173 3.94 -9.03 -28.17
C HIS A 173 3.33 -8.35 -26.91
N ALA A 174 2.53 -7.29 -27.08
CA ALA A 174 1.69 -6.77 -26.02
C ALA A 174 0.57 -7.79 -25.75
N GLN A 175 0.77 -8.67 -24.76
CA GLN A 175 -0.16 -9.75 -24.45
C GLN A 175 -1.62 -9.30 -24.26
N PRO A 176 -1.90 -8.13 -23.64
CA PRO A 176 -3.27 -7.64 -23.49
C PRO A 176 -3.76 -6.72 -24.61
N VAL A 177 -3.08 -6.69 -25.77
CA VAL A 177 -3.50 -5.86 -26.90
C VAL A 177 -4.91 -6.24 -27.35
N SER A 178 -5.70 -5.22 -27.65
CA SER A 178 -7.06 -5.36 -28.15
C SER A 178 -7.56 -4.03 -28.74
N CYS A 179 -8.74 -4.07 -29.36
CA CYS A 179 -9.49 -2.91 -29.83
C CYS A 179 -10.99 -3.22 -29.76
N GLN A 180 -11.84 -2.27 -30.19
CA GLN A 180 -13.29 -2.41 -30.16
C GLN A 180 -13.83 -3.69 -30.84
N LYS A 181 -13.15 -4.19 -31.88
CA LYS A 181 -13.59 -5.36 -32.67
C LYS A 181 -13.36 -6.71 -31.96
N CYS A 182 -12.31 -6.80 -31.15
CA CYS A 182 -11.78 -8.08 -30.66
C CYS A 182 -11.56 -8.11 -29.14
N GLY A 183 -11.68 -6.95 -28.50
CA GLY A 183 -11.39 -6.77 -27.10
C GLY A 183 -12.62 -6.86 -26.22
N PRO A 184 -12.39 -6.69 -24.91
CA PRO A 184 -13.44 -6.59 -23.93
C PRO A 184 -14.44 -5.47 -24.26
N GLN A 185 -15.71 -5.72 -23.98
CA GLN A 185 -16.82 -4.81 -24.22
C GLN A 185 -17.30 -4.20 -22.89
N ILE A 186 -17.71 -2.93 -22.92
CA ILE A 186 -18.26 -2.20 -21.78
C ILE A 186 -19.77 -2.28 -21.78
N THR A 187 -20.37 -2.50 -20.61
CA THR A 187 -21.82 -2.53 -20.45
C THR A 187 -22.24 -1.80 -19.18
N LEU A 188 -23.26 -0.96 -19.31
CA LEU A 188 -23.94 -0.29 -18.21
C LEU A 188 -25.15 -1.11 -17.77
N PHE A 189 -25.24 -1.36 -16.48
CA PHE A 189 -26.34 -2.06 -15.83
C PHE A 189 -27.05 -1.18 -14.81
N ASP A 190 -28.35 -1.39 -14.64
CA ASP A 190 -29.08 -0.93 -13.46
C ASP A 190 -28.94 -1.90 -12.27
N LYS A 191 -29.49 -1.51 -11.11
CA LYS A 191 -29.57 -2.36 -9.91
C LYS A 191 -30.41 -3.65 -10.07
N GLN A 192 -31.22 -3.77 -11.13
CA GLN A 192 -31.97 -4.99 -11.49
C GLN A 192 -31.16 -5.89 -12.45
N ASN A 193 -29.89 -5.57 -12.69
CA ASN A 193 -29.00 -6.26 -13.63
C ASN A 193 -29.47 -6.20 -15.09
N GLN A 194 -30.28 -5.19 -15.46
CA GLN A 194 -30.70 -4.95 -16.84
C GLN A 194 -29.68 -4.08 -17.56
N ILE A 195 -29.43 -4.38 -18.83
CA ILE A 195 -28.52 -3.60 -19.68
C ILE A 195 -29.21 -2.32 -20.11
N LEU A 196 -28.55 -1.17 -19.88
CA LEU A 196 -29.04 0.15 -20.29
C LEU A 196 -28.34 0.64 -21.57
N ALA A 197 -27.03 0.45 -21.63
CA ALA A 197 -26.19 0.90 -22.74
C ALA A 197 -24.91 0.08 -22.83
N THR A 198 -24.22 0.17 -23.96
CA THR A 198 -22.92 -0.49 -24.21
C THR A 198 -21.89 0.51 -24.74
N GLU A 199 -20.62 0.17 -24.60
CA GLU A 199 -19.48 0.91 -25.16
C GLU A 199 -19.46 2.40 -24.79
N LEU A 200 -19.21 3.29 -25.76
CA LEU A 200 -19.09 4.72 -25.50
C LEU A 200 -20.38 5.33 -24.93
N GLU A 201 -21.55 4.86 -25.37
CA GLU A 201 -22.83 5.34 -24.85
C GLU A 201 -23.01 4.96 -23.37
N ALA A 202 -22.53 3.76 -22.96
CA ALA A 202 -22.49 3.39 -21.55
C ALA A 202 -21.62 4.35 -20.71
N ILE A 203 -20.47 4.78 -21.23
CA ILE A 203 -19.58 5.72 -20.55
C ILE A 203 -20.19 7.13 -20.45
N LYS A 204 -20.87 7.59 -21.51
CA LYS A 204 -21.59 8.88 -21.47
C LYS A 204 -22.75 8.85 -20.49
N GLU A 205 -23.56 7.78 -20.53
CA GLU A 205 -24.73 7.67 -19.68
C GLU A 205 -24.33 7.61 -18.20
N ILE A 206 -23.31 6.80 -17.84
CA ILE A 206 -22.86 6.73 -16.45
C ILE A 206 -22.27 8.08 -15.97
N ALA A 207 -21.56 8.82 -16.83
CA ALA A 207 -21.09 10.17 -16.50
C ALA A 207 -22.25 11.12 -16.20
N ASN A 208 -23.32 11.08 -17.02
CA ASN A 208 -24.53 11.86 -16.77
C ASN A 208 -25.21 11.47 -15.45
N LYS A 209 -25.23 10.18 -15.07
CA LYS A 209 -25.74 9.73 -13.78
C LYS A 209 -24.91 10.30 -12.62
N ILE A 210 -23.58 10.29 -12.73
CA ILE A 210 -22.68 10.88 -11.72
C ILE A 210 -22.92 12.38 -11.59
N ASN A 211 -22.98 13.13 -12.69
CA ASN A 211 -23.26 14.57 -12.68
C ASN A 211 -24.65 14.89 -12.09
N SER A 212 -25.59 13.95 -12.19
CA SER A 212 -26.94 14.06 -11.60
C SER A 212 -27.01 13.70 -10.10
N GLY A 213 -25.89 13.31 -9.48
CA GLY A 213 -25.80 12.98 -8.05
C GLY A 213 -26.13 11.52 -7.71
N GLU A 214 -26.02 10.59 -8.66
CA GLU A 214 -26.17 9.15 -8.40
C GLU A 214 -24.88 8.54 -7.82
N ILE A 215 -25.03 7.43 -7.09
CA ILE A 215 -23.90 6.63 -6.58
C ILE A 215 -23.74 5.43 -7.49
N VAL A 216 -22.60 5.30 -8.14
CA VAL A 216 -22.37 4.24 -9.13
C VAL A 216 -21.21 3.35 -8.74
N ALA A 217 -21.15 2.15 -9.33
CA ALA A 217 -19.95 1.34 -9.33
C ALA A 217 -19.34 1.28 -10.72
N ILE A 218 -18.02 1.44 -10.81
CA ILE A 218 -17.28 1.26 -12.06
C ILE A 218 -16.19 0.23 -11.84
N LYS A 219 -16.09 -0.75 -12.75
CA LYS A 219 -14.99 -1.71 -12.73
C LYS A 219 -13.68 -1.02 -13.12
N GLY A 220 -12.73 -1.05 -12.21
CA GLY A 220 -11.37 -0.58 -12.40
C GLY A 220 -10.42 -1.69 -12.85
N MET A 221 -9.13 -1.47 -12.66
CA MET A 221 -8.09 -2.42 -13.08
C MET A 221 -7.97 -3.64 -12.14
N GLY A 222 -8.13 -3.43 -10.83
CA GLY A 222 -7.96 -4.46 -9.79
C GLY A 222 -9.22 -4.77 -8.97
N GLY A 223 -10.33 -4.08 -9.23
CA GLY A 223 -11.64 -4.34 -8.64
C GLY A 223 -12.60 -3.19 -8.96
N PHE A 224 -13.79 -3.21 -8.36
CA PHE A 224 -14.78 -2.14 -8.51
C PHE A 224 -14.51 -0.95 -7.56
N HIS A 225 -14.82 0.25 -8.04
CA HIS A 225 -14.87 1.48 -7.24
C HIS A 225 -16.31 1.95 -7.09
N LEU A 226 -16.68 2.40 -5.90
CA LEU A 226 -17.86 3.24 -5.68
C LEU A 226 -17.50 4.68 -6.03
N ILE A 227 -18.31 5.30 -6.87
CA ILE A 227 -18.05 6.61 -7.48
C ILE A 227 -19.26 7.52 -7.34
N CYS A 228 -19.01 8.78 -6.99
CA CYS A 228 -19.97 9.87 -7.00
C CYS A 228 -19.24 11.21 -7.10
N ASP A 229 -19.97 12.31 -7.34
CA ASP A 229 -19.42 13.67 -7.33
C ASP A 229 -18.81 14.03 -5.95
N ALA A 230 -17.55 14.48 -5.94
CA ALA A 230 -16.81 14.84 -4.72
C ALA A 230 -17.18 16.22 -4.15
N THR A 231 -17.95 17.01 -4.89
CA THR A 231 -18.42 18.36 -4.51
C THR A 231 -19.86 18.35 -3.97
N ASN A 232 -20.57 17.23 -4.11
CA ASN A 232 -21.97 17.11 -3.77
C ASN A 232 -22.19 16.52 -2.36
N ASP A 233 -22.40 17.41 -1.38
CA ASP A 233 -22.66 17.04 0.03
C ASP A 233 -23.79 16.03 0.22
N LYS A 234 -24.91 16.19 -0.52
CA LYS A 234 -26.08 15.32 -0.36
C LYS A 234 -25.76 13.90 -0.77
N THR A 235 -25.08 13.73 -1.90
CA THR A 235 -24.69 12.42 -2.45
C THR A 235 -23.67 11.75 -1.54
N LEU A 236 -22.69 12.49 -1.03
CA LEU A 236 -21.67 11.94 -0.13
C LEU A 236 -22.25 11.51 1.22
N LYS A 237 -23.17 12.28 1.81
CA LYS A 237 -23.89 11.87 3.04
C LYS A 237 -24.63 10.55 2.83
N GLU A 238 -25.29 10.40 1.68
CA GLU A 238 -26.00 9.18 1.33
C GLU A 238 -25.03 8.01 1.11
N LEU A 239 -23.89 8.22 0.42
CA LEU A 239 -22.85 7.21 0.28
C LEU A 239 -22.32 6.74 1.63
N ARG A 240 -22.01 7.66 2.54
CA ARG A 240 -21.52 7.34 3.90
C ARG A 240 -22.53 6.52 4.67
N LYS A 241 -23.82 6.90 4.60
CA LYS A 241 -24.92 6.17 5.22
C LYS A 241 -25.07 4.77 4.64
N ARG A 242 -25.16 4.62 3.32
CA ARG A 242 -25.32 3.32 2.64
C ARG A 242 -24.12 2.39 2.85
N LYS A 243 -22.90 2.92 2.88
CA LYS A 243 -21.65 2.16 3.10
C LYS A 243 -21.34 1.91 4.59
N ASN A 244 -22.10 2.50 5.52
CA ASN A 244 -21.80 2.49 6.95
C ASN A 244 -20.36 2.98 7.26
N ARG A 245 -19.99 4.14 6.67
CA ARG A 245 -18.64 4.72 6.76
C ARG A 245 -18.75 6.20 7.18
N PRO A 246 -18.89 6.51 8.47
CA PRO A 246 -19.28 7.86 8.91
C PRO A 246 -18.18 8.92 8.73
N SER A 247 -16.91 8.68 9.11
CA SER A 247 -15.86 9.71 8.98
C SER A 247 -14.61 9.29 8.21
N LYS A 248 -14.38 7.99 7.94
CA LYS A 248 -13.17 7.53 7.22
C LYS A 248 -13.03 8.25 5.87
N PRO A 249 -11.90 8.94 5.59
CA PRO A 249 -11.74 9.79 4.39
C PRO A 249 -11.90 9.02 3.09
N PHE A 250 -12.49 9.65 2.08
CA PHE A 250 -12.54 9.13 0.72
C PHE A 250 -11.34 9.59 -0.11
N ALA A 251 -10.96 8.78 -1.08
CA ALA A 251 -10.01 9.21 -2.11
C ALA A 251 -10.76 9.89 -3.25
N VAL A 252 -10.16 10.92 -3.83
CA VAL A 252 -10.73 11.76 -4.89
C VAL A 252 -9.87 11.67 -6.14
N MET A 253 -10.50 11.31 -7.25
CA MET A 253 -9.88 11.34 -8.57
C MET A 253 -10.21 12.67 -9.24
N PHE A 254 -9.17 13.34 -9.72
CA PHE A 254 -9.26 14.57 -10.52
C PHE A 254 -9.01 14.24 -11.98
N LYS A 255 -9.47 15.09 -12.89
CA LYS A 255 -9.26 14.96 -14.34
C LYS A 255 -7.79 14.97 -14.72
N ASP A 256 -7.05 15.92 -14.16
CA ASP A 256 -5.63 16.13 -14.38
C ASP A 256 -5.01 16.90 -13.20
N ILE A 257 -3.71 17.18 -13.29
CA ILE A 257 -2.98 17.89 -12.24
C ILE A 257 -3.40 19.35 -12.10
N GLU A 258 -3.88 19.98 -13.18
CA GLU A 258 -4.28 21.38 -13.15
C GLU A 258 -5.59 21.53 -12.38
N GLN A 259 -6.57 20.66 -12.63
CA GLN A 259 -7.77 20.59 -11.78
C GLN A 259 -7.38 20.28 -10.32
N LEU A 260 -6.46 19.34 -10.07
CA LEU A 260 -6.06 19.01 -8.68
C LEU A 260 -5.50 20.23 -7.92
N LYS A 261 -4.66 21.04 -8.57
CA LYS A 261 -4.07 22.27 -7.99
C LYS A 261 -5.12 23.32 -7.63
N GLU A 262 -6.31 23.29 -8.24
CA GLU A 262 -7.40 24.17 -7.85
C GLU A 262 -7.89 23.82 -6.44
N PHE A 263 -7.95 22.52 -6.08
CA PHE A 263 -8.55 22.00 -4.84
C PHE A 263 -7.55 21.69 -3.72
N ALA A 264 -6.25 21.57 -4.00
CA ALA A 264 -5.25 21.19 -3.01
C ALA A 264 -3.94 21.97 -3.12
N GLU A 265 -3.21 22.06 -2.02
CA GLU A 265 -1.81 22.48 -1.94
C GLU A 265 -0.92 21.26 -2.24
N ILE A 266 -0.11 21.33 -3.30
CA ILE A 266 0.71 20.21 -3.78
C ILE A 266 2.16 20.68 -3.90
N SER A 267 3.07 19.95 -3.28
CA SER A 267 4.51 20.08 -3.48
C SER A 267 4.97 19.51 -4.83
N ILE A 268 6.20 19.85 -5.24
CA ILE A 268 6.79 19.32 -6.48
C ILE A 268 6.86 17.78 -6.42
N LYS A 269 7.26 17.22 -5.28
CA LYS A 269 7.35 15.77 -5.10
C LYS A 269 6.01 15.06 -5.12
N GLU A 270 4.99 15.63 -4.46
CA GLU A 270 3.63 15.10 -4.52
C GLU A 270 3.10 15.10 -5.96
N GLN A 271 3.37 16.16 -6.73
CA GLN A 271 3.02 16.22 -8.16
C GLN A 271 3.76 15.15 -8.99
N GLU A 272 5.07 14.97 -8.78
CA GLU A 272 5.87 13.93 -9.44
C GLU A 272 5.27 12.54 -9.20
N ILE A 273 4.91 12.23 -7.94
CA ILE A 273 4.35 10.94 -7.55
C ILE A 273 2.96 10.74 -8.17
N ILE A 274 2.07 11.75 -8.14
CA ILE A 274 0.72 11.66 -8.73
C ILE A 274 0.79 11.41 -10.24
N LEU A 275 1.77 12.02 -10.93
CA LEU A 275 1.97 11.90 -12.37
C LEU A 275 2.87 10.73 -12.79
N SER A 276 3.38 9.96 -11.83
CA SER A 276 4.18 8.77 -12.07
C SER A 276 3.45 7.72 -12.91
N LYS A 277 4.17 6.71 -13.39
CA LYS A 277 3.54 5.57 -14.11
C LYS A 277 2.66 4.72 -13.17
N GLU A 278 2.89 4.80 -11.87
CA GLU A 278 2.14 4.12 -10.83
C GLU A 278 0.82 4.84 -10.51
N LYS A 279 0.76 6.18 -10.62
CA LYS A 279 -0.42 7.01 -10.29
C LYS A 279 -1.14 6.59 -9.00
N PRO A 280 -0.46 6.53 -7.84
CA PRO A 280 -1.09 6.14 -6.58
C PRO A 280 -2.02 7.22 -6.04
N ILE A 281 -2.78 6.86 -5.01
CA ILE A 281 -3.47 7.83 -4.15
C ILE A 281 -2.41 8.50 -3.29
N THR A 282 -2.20 9.80 -3.46
CA THR A 282 -1.23 10.59 -2.69
C THR A 282 -1.96 11.49 -1.70
N LEU A 283 -1.59 11.41 -0.42
CA LEU A 283 -2.15 12.27 0.63
C LEU A 283 -1.60 13.70 0.49
N VAL A 284 -2.47 14.65 0.16
CA VAL A 284 -2.14 16.08 -0.01
C VAL A 284 -3.02 16.94 0.88
N LYS A 285 -2.58 18.17 1.15
CA LYS A 285 -3.37 19.12 1.93
C LYS A 285 -4.43 19.77 1.06
N SER A 286 -5.69 19.59 1.42
CA SER A 286 -6.84 20.19 0.75
C SER A 286 -6.93 21.69 1.04
N LYS A 287 -7.37 22.46 0.04
CA LYS A 287 -7.78 23.85 0.23
C LYS A 287 -9.19 23.87 0.80
N LYS A 288 -9.44 24.81 1.71
CA LYS A 288 -10.72 24.91 2.43
C LYS A 288 -11.88 25.20 1.47
N ASN A 289 -13.02 24.55 1.74
CA ASN A 289 -14.33 24.83 1.12
C ASN A 289 -14.46 24.59 -0.40
N LEU A 290 -13.58 23.80 -1.01
CA LEU A 290 -13.69 23.45 -2.44
C LEU A 290 -14.21 22.02 -2.67
N LEU A 291 -13.82 21.08 -1.81
CA LEU A 291 -14.44 19.76 -1.74
C LEU A 291 -15.54 19.76 -0.69
N SER A 292 -16.48 18.81 -0.83
CA SER A 292 -17.46 18.55 0.22
C SER A 292 -16.75 18.20 1.53
N PHE A 293 -17.27 18.73 2.65
CA PHE A 293 -16.80 18.36 3.99
C PHE A 293 -16.86 16.85 4.22
N GLU A 294 -17.81 16.19 3.57
CA GLU A 294 -18.04 14.75 3.67
C GLU A 294 -16.96 13.93 2.94
N VAL A 295 -16.04 14.53 2.17
CA VAL A 295 -14.90 13.78 1.61
C VAL A 295 -13.97 13.32 2.74
N ALA A 296 -13.60 14.22 3.64
CA ALA A 296 -12.67 13.95 4.73
C ALA A 296 -13.06 14.76 5.99
N PRO A 297 -14.11 14.33 6.72
CA PRO A 297 -14.57 15.05 7.92
C PRO A 297 -13.45 15.22 8.95
N HIS A 298 -13.33 16.44 9.49
CA HIS A 298 -12.43 16.79 10.59
C HIS A 298 -10.93 16.63 10.33
N ILE A 299 -10.51 16.46 9.08
CA ILE A 299 -9.10 16.48 8.67
C ILE A 299 -8.93 17.36 7.42
N ASP A 300 -7.73 17.85 7.17
CA ASP A 300 -7.42 18.67 5.98
C ASP A 300 -6.61 17.92 4.93
N ARG A 301 -6.21 16.67 5.19
CA ARG A 301 -5.52 15.81 4.21
C ARG A 301 -6.49 14.91 3.46
N VAL A 302 -6.39 14.92 2.14
CA VAL A 302 -7.22 14.11 1.24
C VAL A 302 -6.32 13.25 0.36
N GLY A 303 -6.74 12.01 0.11
CA GLY A 303 -6.06 11.15 -0.85
C GLY A 303 -6.47 11.54 -2.27
N CYS A 304 -5.54 12.06 -3.06
CA CYS A 304 -5.80 12.58 -4.39
C CYS A 304 -5.01 11.81 -5.45
N PHE A 305 -5.61 11.63 -6.63
CA PHE A 305 -4.99 10.94 -7.76
C PHE A 305 -5.66 11.35 -9.08
N VAL A 306 -5.08 10.89 -10.20
CA VAL A 306 -5.50 11.25 -11.57
C VAL A 306 -5.80 9.99 -12.40
N PRO A 307 -6.42 10.11 -13.60
CA PRO A 307 -6.91 8.97 -14.35
C PRO A 307 -5.76 8.04 -14.75
N TYR A 308 -5.86 6.77 -14.38
CA TYR A 308 -4.84 5.75 -14.68
C TYR A 308 -5.27 4.69 -15.70
N THR A 309 -6.54 4.66 -16.10
CA THR A 309 -7.06 3.78 -17.16
C THR A 309 -7.59 4.59 -18.34
N PRO A 310 -7.68 4.00 -19.55
CA PRO A 310 -8.33 4.67 -20.67
C PRO A 310 -9.81 4.97 -20.38
N LEU A 311 -10.50 4.07 -19.67
CA LEU A 311 -11.87 4.28 -19.21
C LEU A 311 -12.02 5.56 -18.39
N HIS A 312 -11.15 5.80 -17.40
CA HIS A 312 -11.19 7.02 -16.60
C HIS A 312 -10.96 8.27 -17.46
N ILE A 313 -10.02 8.23 -18.41
CA ILE A 313 -9.74 9.36 -19.30
C ILE A 313 -10.96 9.70 -20.17
N ILE A 314 -11.63 8.69 -20.72
CA ILE A 314 -12.83 8.90 -21.53
C ILE A 314 -13.98 9.41 -20.66
N LEU A 315 -14.14 8.85 -19.45
CA LEU A 315 -15.16 9.27 -18.50
C LEU A 315 -15.04 10.77 -18.15
N PHE A 316 -13.83 11.27 -17.88
CA PHE A 316 -13.58 12.68 -17.58
C PHE A 316 -13.80 13.65 -18.76
N ASN A 317 -14.09 13.17 -19.97
CA ASN A 317 -14.58 14.03 -21.05
C ASN A 317 -16.05 14.43 -20.85
N TYR A 318 -16.77 13.73 -19.98
CA TYR A 318 -18.21 13.87 -19.77
C TYR A 318 -18.57 14.17 -18.29
N LEU A 319 -17.57 14.28 -17.41
CA LEU A 319 -17.76 14.67 -16.01
C LEU A 319 -17.51 16.17 -15.85
N ASP A 320 -18.33 16.81 -15.02
CA ASP A 320 -18.21 18.23 -14.71
C ASP A 320 -17.24 18.48 -13.54
N ASN A 321 -17.20 17.55 -12.58
CA ASN A 321 -16.55 17.72 -11.27
C ASN A 321 -15.54 16.57 -10.98
N PRO A 322 -14.60 16.77 -10.03
CA PRO A 322 -13.84 15.67 -9.47
C PRO A 322 -14.77 14.65 -8.79
N ILE A 323 -14.34 13.39 -8.76
CA ILE A 323 -15.15 12.28 -8.26
C ILE A 323 -14.51 11.61 -7.06
N VAL A 324 -15.32 11.19 -6.09
CA VAL A 324 -14.88 10.20 -5.12
C VAL A 324 -14.70 8.87 -5.84
N ALA A 325 -13.63 8.15 -5.53
CA ALA A 325 -13.39 6.80 -6.01
C ALA A 325 -12.81 5.96 -4.86
N THR A 326 -13.67 5.18 -4.21
CA THR A 326 -13.29 4.31 -3.09
C THR A 326 -13.53 2.85 -3.47
N SER A 327 -12.70 1.93 -2.97
CA SER A 327 -12.90 0.48 -3.15
C SER A 327 -14.34 0.05 -2.84
N ALA A 328 -14.92 -0.75 -3.74
CA ALA A 328 -16.23 -1.36 -3.57
C ALA A 328 -16.07 -2.67 -2.81
N ASN A 329 -16.21 -2.57 -1.50
CA ASN A 329 -16.17 -3.67 -0.55
C ASN A 329 -17.04 -3.36 0.67
N LEU A 330 -17.48 -4.41 1.35
CA LEU A 330 -17.94 -4.32 2.73
C LEU A 330 -16.74 -4.04 3.64
N SER A 331 -16.96 -3.48 4.83
CA SER A 331 -15.87 -3.26 5.78
C SER A 331 -15.12 -4.58 6.02
N ASP A 332 -13.79 -4.51 5.99
CA ASP A 332 -12.87 -5.62 6.27
C ASP A 332 -12.93 -6.79 5.26
N GLU A 333 -13.66 -6.63 4.15
CA GLU A 333 -13.64 -7.54 3.01
C GLU A 333 -12.73 -7.02 1.87
N PRO A 334 -12.16 -7.92 1.05
CA PRO A 334 -11.39 -7.55 -0.12
C PRO A 334 -12.25 -6.86 -1.20
N ILE A 335 -11.58 -6.14 -2.11
CA ILE A 335 -12.24 -5.47 -3.22
C ILE A 335 -12.98 -6.47 -4.14
N ILE A 336 -14.23 -6.14 -4.47
CA ILE A 336 -15.08 -7.00 -5.32
C ILE A 336 -14.60 -6.95 -6.78
N ARG A 337 -14.62 -8.09 -7.46
CA ARG A 337 -14.07 -8.27 -8.82
C ARG A 337 -15.10 -8.51 -9.92
N SER A 338 -16.31 -8.96 -9.56
CA SER A 338 -17.39 -9.25 -10.51
C SER A 338 -18.65 -8.45 -10.18
N LYS A 339 -19.40 -8.07 -11.23
CA LYS A 339 -20.68 -7.38 -11.10
C LYS A 339 -21.70 -8.19 -10.30
N ASP A 340 -21.76 -9.51 -10.50
CA ASP A 340 -22.76 -10.33 -9.81
C ASP A 340 -22.50 -10.38 -8.29
N GLU A 341 -21.24 -10.46 -7.87
CA GLU A 341 -20.86 -10.32 -6.46
C GLU A 341 -21.17 -8.91 -5.94
N LEU A 342 -20.89 -7.89 -6.75
CA LEU A 342 -21.15 -6.49 -6.41
C LEU A 342 -22.65 -6.24 -6.17
N LEU A 343 -23.52 -6.65 -7.08
CA LEU A 343 -24.97 -6.48 -6.93
C LEU A 343 -25.50 -7.26 -5.72
N LYS A 344 -24.96 -8.46 -5.46
CA LYS A 344 -25.33 -9.26 -4.29
C LYS A 344 -24.95 -8.59 -2.97
N LYS A 345 -23.76 -8.00 -2.87
CA LYS A 345 -23.23 -7.43 -1.61
C LYS A 345 -23.54 -5.95 -1.42
N LEU A 346 -23.50 -5.17 -2.49
CA LEU A 346 -23.57 -3.71 -2.50
C LEU A 346 -24.70 -3.15 -3.38
N GLY A 347 -25.67 -3.96 -3.81
CA GLY A 347 -26.82 -3.50 -4.60
C GLY A 347 -27.73 -2.48 -3.87
N ASN A 348 -27.66 -2.40 -2.53
CA ASN A 348 -28.32 -1.37 -1.74
C ASN A 348 -27.49 -0.07 -1.61
N VAL A 349 -26.24 -0.08 -2.08
CA VAL A 349 -25.33 1.07 -2.04
C VAL A 349 -25.35 1.81 -3.37
N VAL A 350 -25.32 1.07 -4.48
CA VAL A 350 -25.16 1.62 -5.83
C VAL A 350 -26.47 1.62 -6.61
N ASP A 351 -26.64 2.66 -7.41
CA ASP A 351 -27.79 2.85 -8.29
C ASP A 351 -27.53 2.22 -9.67
N PHE A 352 -26.28 2.27 -10.15
CA PHE A 352 -25.85 1.74 -11.47
C PHE A 352 -24.47 1.09 -11.41
N VAL A 353 -24.18 0.19 -12.36
CA VAL A 353 -22.91 -0.52 -12.47
C VAL A 353 -22.36 -0.47 -13.90
N LEU A 354 -21.14 0.05 -14.08
CA LEU A 354 -20.40 -0.04 -15.33
C LEU A 354 -19.36 -1.18 -15.23
N ASP A 355 -19.54 -2.21 -16.05
CA ASP A 355 -18.68 -3.41 -16.08
C ASP A 355 -18.05 -3.59 -17.47
N PHE A 356 -17.01 -4.42 -17.53
CA PHE A 356 -16.48 -4.97 -18.77
C PHE A 356 -16.18 -6.46 -18.60
N ASP A 357 -16.30 -7.23 -19.68
CA ASP A 357 -16.24 -8.70 -19.68
C ASP A 357 -14.82 -9.31 -19.52
N ARG A 358 -13.77 -8.47 -19.43
CA ARG A 358 -12.45 -8.96 -18.99
C ARG A 358 -12.45 -9.27 -17.49
N GLU A 359 -12.18 -10.53 -17.17
CA GLU A 359 -12.03 -10.98 -15.79
C GLU A 359 -10.81 -10.31 -15.10
N ILE A 360 -10.99 -9.95 -13.83
CA ILE A 360 -9.91 -9.58 -12.90
C ILE A 360 -9.53 -10.85 -12.15
N ILE A 361 -8.37 -11.42 -12.46
CA ILE A 361 -7.88 -12.67 -11.87
C ILE A 361 -7.43 -12.42 -10.43
N ASN A 362 -6.55 -11.43 -10.25
CA ASN A 362 -5.99 -11.08 -8.96
C ASN A 362 -6.54 -9.71 -8.55
N ALA A 363 -7.19 -9.65 -7.39
CA ALA A 363 -7.68 -8.38 -6.85
C ALA A 363 -6.48 -7.49 -6.48
N CYS A 364 -6.64 -6.19 -6.62
CA CYS A 364 -5.59 -5.25 -6.24
C CYS A 364 -6.21 -3.88 -5.92
N ASP A 365 -6.11 -3.47 -4.66
CA ASP A 365 -6.50 -2.13 -4.23
C ASP A 365 -5.58 -1.05 -4.82
N ASP A 366 -6.02 0.21 -4.76
CA ASP A 366 -5.13 1.33 -5.05
C ASP A 366 -4.09 1.50 -3.95
N SER A 367 -2.84 1.72 -4.34
CA SER A 367 -1.78 2.10 -3.41
C SER A 367 -2.06 3.47 -2.81
N VAL A 368 -1.71 3.64 -1.53
CA VAL A 368 -1.82 4.90 -0.81
C VAL A 368 -0.44 5.30 -0.32
N VAL A 369 -0.04 6.52 -0.61
CA VAL A 369 1.29 7.05 -0.31
C VAL A 369 1.20 8.46 0.26
N GLN A 370 2.26 8.88 0.92
CA GLN A 370 2.44 10.27 1.34
C GLN A 370 3.89 10.73 1.07
N VAL A 371 4.11 12.04 1.17
CA VAL A 371 5.45 12.63 1.11
C VAL A 371 5.84 13.13 2.50
N VAL A 372 7.03 12.71 2.94
CA VAL A 372 7.66 13.10 4.20
C VAL A 372 9.10 13.48 3.88
N ASN A 373 9.57 14.66 4.31
CA ASN A 373 10.93 15.16 4.00
C ASN A 373 11.29 15.09 2.49
N ASP A 374 10.35 15.45 1.62
CA ASP A 374 10.50 15.40 0.15
C ASP A 374 10.75 13.98 -0.43
N GLU A 375 10.44 12.94 0.35
CA GLU A 375 10.63 11.54 -0.01
C GLU A 375 9.29 10.79 0.01
N LEU A 376 9.20 9.76 -0.83
CA LEU A 376 8.04 8.86 -0.87
C LEU A 376 7.98 8.02 0.40
N MET A 377 6.79 7.93 0.99
CA MET A 377 6.45 6.96 2.04
C MET A 377 5.19 6.20 1.65
N VAL A 378 5.33 4.89 1.45
CA VAL A 378 4.21 3.99 1.15
C VAL A 378 3.43 3.67 2.42
N LEU A 379 2.11 3.88 2.40
CA LEU A 379 1.20 3.53 3.51
C LEU A 379 0.42 2.25 3.21
N ARG A 380 0.15 1.99 1.92
CA ARG A 380 -0.45 0.77 1.40
C ARG A 380 0.24 0.40 0.09
N ASP A 381 0.91 -0.75 0.09
CA ASP A 381 1.56 -1.32 -1.08
C ASP A 381 0.57 -2.19 -1.87
N ALA A 382 0.11 -1.69 -3.03
CA ALA A 382 -0.88 -2.36 -3.88
C ALA A 382 -0.68 -1.96 -5.36
N ARG A 383 -1.73 -1.57 -6.10
CA ARG A 383 -1.63 -1.25 -7.54
C ARG A 383 -0.51 -0.23 -7.83
N GLY A 384 0.28 -0.50 -8.87
CA GLY A 384 1.41 0.34 -9.29
C GLY A 384 2.75 -0.09 -8.68
N TYR A 385 2.73 -0.60 -7.45
CA TYR A 385 3.95 -0.96 -6.72
C TYR A 385 4.07 -2.48 -6.54
N ALA A 386 3.02 -3.11 -6.01
CA ALA A 386 2.98 -4.52 -5.71
C ALA A 386 2.64 -5.39 -6.95
N PRO A 387 3.19 -6.62 -7.07
CA PRO A 387 4.09 -7.29 -6.13
C PRO A 387 5.48 -6.62 -6.04
N THR A 388 5.91 -6.30 -4.82
CA THR A 388 7.17 -5.56 -4.60
C THR A 388 8.31 -6.54 -4.44
N SER A 389 9.39 -6.36 -5.20
CA SER A 389 10.58 -7.20 -5.11
C SER A 389 11.76 -6.45 -4.49
N LEU A 390 12.36 -7.07 -3.47
CA LEU A 390 13.62 -6.69 -2.84
C LEU A 390 14.67 -7.80 -3.07
N LYS A 391 15.94 -7.41 -3.02
CA LYS A 391 17.07 -8.35 -3.10
C LYS A 391 17.71 -8.53 -1.74
N LEU A 392 17.75 -9.79 -1.30
CA LEU A 392 18.54 -10.22 -0.15
C LEU A 392 20.04 -10.10 -0.47
N ASP A 393 20.87 -9.90 0.55
CA ASP A 393 22.33 -9.80 0.35
C ASP A 393 22.98 -11.15 0.06
N LYS A 394 22.33 -12.22 0.50
CA LYS A 394 22.79 -13.59 0.31
C LYS A 394 21.65 -14.42 -0.25
N LYS A 395 22.02 -15.44 -1.00
CA LYS A 395 21.07 -16.47 -1.40
C LYS A 395 20.67 -17.27 -0.18
N ILE A 396 19.38 -17.51 -0.03
CA ILE A 396 18.84 -18.42 0.96
C ILE A 396 18.65 -19.79 0.34
N ASP A 397 18.97 -20.83 1.12
CA ASP A 397 18.89 -22.22 0.68
C ASP A 397 17.50 -22.83 0.85
N LYS A 398 16.56 -22.09 1.46
CA LYS A 398 15.19 -22.53 1.75
C LYS A 398 14.17 -21.59 1.14
N LYS A 399 13.04 -22.15 0.70
CA LYS A 399 11.84 -21.40 0.32
C LYS A 399 11.05 -21.02 1.58
N ILE A 400 10.99 -19.72 1.89
CA ILE A 400 10.38 -19.20 3.12
C ILE A 400 9.11 -18.42 2.79
N LEU A 401 8.00 -18.75 3.46
CA LEU A 401 6.74 -18.01 3.39
C LEU A 401 6.51 -17.28 4.73
N ALA A 402 6.45 -15.96 4.69
CA ALA A 402 6.07 -15.13 5.82
C ALA A 402 4.61 -14.68 5.68
N LEU A 403 3.85 -14.77 6.77
CA LEU A 403 2.40 -14.54 6.77
C LEU A 403 1.97 -13.14 7.20
N GLY A 404 2.92 -12.32 7.66
CA GLY A 404 2.66 -10.96 8.10
C GLY A 404 1.87 -10.89 9.41
N ALA A 405 1.18 -9.77 9.59
CA ALA A 405 0.24 -9.52 10.68
C ALA A 405 -1.22 -9.79 10.25
N ASN A 406 -2.15 -9.69 11.20
CA ASN A 406 -3.59 -9.88 10.95
C ASN A 406 -4.27 -8.63 10.37
N GLN A 407 -3.81 -7.45 10.78
CA GLN A 407 -4.25 -6.17 10.23
C GLN A 407 -3.40 -5.78 9.04
N LYS A 408 -4.00 -5.11 8.06
CA LYS A 408 -3.36 -4.62 6.82
C LYS A 408 -2.47 -5.68 6.17
N SER A 409 -2.92 -6.94 6.20
CA SER A 409 -2.11 -8.13 5.97
C SER A 409 -1.46 -8.14 4.58
N THR A 410 -0.26 -8.68 4.55
CA THR A 410 0.52 -9.01 3.35
C THR A 410 1.27 -10.31 3.63
N ILE A 411 1.52 -11.10 2.57
CA ILE A 411 2.45 -12.23 2.64
C ILE A 411 3.77 -11.85 1.97
N ALA A 412 4.86 -12.48 2.38
CA ALA A 412 6.13 -12.36 1.69
C ALA A 412 6.72 -13.74 1.40
N LEU A 413 7.32 -13.90 0.23
CA LEU A 413 8.02 -15.11 -0.18
C LEU A 413 9.50 -14.80 -0.33
N ALA A 414 10.35 -15.73 0.08
CA ALA A 414 11.78 -15.64 -0.17
C ALA A 414 12.34 -16.94 -0.74
N PHE A 415 13.18 -16.81 -1.76
CA PHE A 415 13.87 -17.93 -2.41
C PHE A 415 15.06 -17.39 -3.21
N GLU A 416 16.18 -18.13 -3.24
CA GLU A 416 17.45 -17.61 -3.75
C GLU A 416 17.78 -16.24 -3.12
N ASP A 417 18.01 -15.19 -3.90
CA ASP A 417 18.22 -13.82 -3.41
C ASP A 417 16.96 -12.94 -3.53
N ASN A 418 15.81 -13.52 -3.89
CA ASN A 418 14.56 -12.80 -4.05
C ASN A 418 13.78 -12.75 -2.76
N LEU A 419 13.25 -11.58 -2.46
CA LEU A 419 12.21 -11.35 -1.46
C LEU A 419 11.06 -10.64 -2.17
N ILE A 420 9.87 -11.23 -2.13
CA ILE A 420 8.68 -10.75 -2.85
C ILE A 420 7.58 -10.47 -1.84
N LEU A 421 7.09 -9.24 -1.79
CA LEU A 421 5.93 -8.80 -1.02
C LEU A 421 4.66 -8.88 -1.88
N SER A 422 3.59 -9.49 -1.37
CA SER A 422 2.30 -9.46 -2.03
C SER A 422 1.66 -8.08 -1.98
N PRO A 423 0.72 -7.76 -2.89
CA PRO A 423 -0.19 -6.65 -2.68
C PRO A 423 -0.93 -6.76 -1.33
N HIS A 424 -1.42 -5.62 -0.86
CA HIS A 424 -2.30 -5.51 0.28
C HIS A 424 -3.49 -6.48 0.19
N ILE A 425 -3.67 -7.27 1.26
CA ILE A 425 -4.78 -8.23 1.40
C ILE A 425 -5.94 -7.62 2.19
N GLY A 426 -5.63 -6.80 3.20
CA GLY A 426 -6.58 -6.22 4.14
C GLY A 426 -6.57 -6.91 5.50
N ASP A 427 -7.61 -6.69 6.30
CA ASP A 427 -7.71 -7.27 7.64
C ASP A 427 -8.29 -8.69 7.60
N LEU A 428 -7.65 -9.62 8.32
CA LEU A 428 -8.01 -11.04 8.34
C LEU A 428 -9.10 -11.35 9.38
N ASN A 429 -10.18 -10.55 9.39
CA ASN A 429 -11.26 -10.64 10.39
C ASN A 429 -12.52 -11.34 9.87
N SER A 430 -12.54 -11.81 8.61
CA SER A 430 -13.69 -12.46 8.00
C SER A 430 -13.30 -13.73 7.23
N LEU A 431 -14.27 -14.60 7.00
CA LEU A 431 -14.07 -15.77 6.13
C LEU A 431 -13.65 -15.35 4.72
N THR A 432 -14.31 -14.32 4.16
CA THR A 432 -13.98 -13.77 2.83
C THR A 432 -12.53 -13.29 2.75
N SER A 433 -12.04 -12.59 3.78
CA SER A 433 -10.65 -12.10 3.79
C SER A 433 -9.65 -13.24 3.99
N MET A 434 -9.97 -14.25 4.80
CA MET A 434 -9.14 -15.46 4.91
C MET A 434 -9.10 -16.31 3.64
N GLU A 435 -10.21 -16.44 2.91
CA GLU A 435 -10.23 -17.09 1.59
C GLU A 435 -9.35 -16.33 0.59
N TYR A 436 -9.40 -14.99 0.62
CA TYR A 436 -8.54 -14.18 -0.23
C TYR A 436 -7.06 -14.29 0.14
N PHE A 437 -6.73 -14.33 1.42
CA PHE A 437 -5.38 -14.60 1.92
C PHE A 437 -4.84 -15.94 1.39
N GLN A 438 -5.60 -17.03 1.56
CA GLN A 438 -5.21 -18.36 1.07
C GLN A 438 -5.10 -18.42 -0.46
N ARG A 439 -6.01 -17.75 -1.18
CA ARG A 439 -5.92 -17.62 -2.64
C ARG A 439 -4.64 -16.89 -3.04
N THR A 440 -4.27 -15.82 -2.35
CA THR A 440 -3.05 -15.05 -2.60
C THR A 440 -1.81 -15.92 -2.42
N ILE A 441 -1.74 -16.73 -1.35
CA ILE A 441 -0.66 -17.72 -1.17
C ILE A 441 -0.57 -18.65 -2.37
N LYS A 442 -1.68 -19.31 -2.75
CA LYS A 442 -1.71 -20.25 -3.89
C LYS A 442 -1.31 -19.60 -5.22
N THR A 443 -1.74 -18.36 -5.44
CA THR A 443 -1.37 -17.57 -6.64
C THR A 443 0.14 -17.39 -6.69
N PHE A 444 0.77 -16.95 -5.59
CA PHE A 444 2.21 -16.71 -5.54
C PHE A 444 3.02 -18.02 -5.58
N GLU A 445 2.52 -19.10 -4.98
CA GLU A 445 3.07 -20.45 -5.13
C GLU A 445 3.15 -20.86 -6.61
N SER A 446 2.06 -20.64 -7.36
CA SER A 446 1.98 -20.94 -8.79
C SER A 446 2.90 -20.05 -9.65
N PHE A 447 3.03 -18.76 -9.31
CA PHE A 447 3.88 -17.83 -10.04
C PHE A 447 5.36 -18.20 -9.97
N TYR A 448 5.82 -18.69 -8.82
CA TYR A 448 7.25 -18.90 -8.56
C TYR A 448 7.65 -20.39 -8.46
N ASP A 449 6.75 -21.32 -8.83
CA ASP A 449 6.90 -22.75 -8.55
C ASP A 449 7.40 -22.99 -7.10
N PHE A 450 6.73 -22.32 -6.17
CA PHE A 450 7.17 -22.18 -4.81
C PHE A 450 6.40 -23.16 -3.93
N ARG A 451 7.14 -23.90 -3.12
CA ARG A 451 6.62 -24.74 -2.05
C ARG A 451 7.36 -24.35 -0.78
N PRO A 452 6.67 -23.86 0.27
CA PRO A 452 7.35 -23.43 1.48
C PRO A 452 8.01 -24.60 2.20
N GLU A 453 9.28 -24.42 2.57
CA GLU A 453 10.03 -25.31 3.46
C GLU A 453 10.03 -24.79 4.91
N LEU A 454 9.67 -23.52 5.07
CA LEU A 454 9.56 -22.82 6.34
C LEU A 454 8.43 -21.79 6.25
N ILE A 455 7.55 -21.78 7.25
CA ILE A 455 6.56 -20.73 7.44
C ILE A 455 7.00 -19.85 8.61
N VAL A 456 6.93 -18.53 8.43
CA VAL A 456 7.19 -17.54 9.47
C VAL A 456 5.91 -16.76 9.74
N CYS A 457 5.53 -16.62 11.01
CA CYS A 457 4.33 -15.89 11.40
C CYS A 457 4.52 -15.09 12.69
N ASP A 458 3.52 -14.31 13.07
CA ASP A 458 3.53 -13.54 14.32
C ASP A 458 3.47 -14.48 15.55
N LYS A 459 3.93 -14.00 16.70
CA LYS A 459 3.76 -14.69 17.99
C LYS A 459 2.32 -14.62 18.51
N HIS A 460 1.49 -13.72 18.00
CA HIS A 460 0.12 -13.55 18.50
C HIS A 460 -0.73 -14.83 18.31
N PRO A 461 -1.15 -15.51 19.40
CA PRO A 461 -1.75 -16.84 19.30
C PRO A 461 -3.13 -16.85 18.63
N ASN A 462 -3.87 -15.73 18.69
CA ASN A 462 -5.23 -15.65 18.14
C ASN A 462 -5.31 -15.12 16.70
N TYR A 463 -4.19 -14.78 16.05
CA TYR A 463 -4.23 -14.34 14.65
C TYR A 463 -4.67 -15.48 13.73
N GLU A 464 -5.54 -15.18 12.76
CA GLU A 464 -6.05 -16.18 11.83
C GLU A 464 -4.93 -16.73 10.92
N SER A 465 -3.97 -15.88 10.56
CA SER A 465 -2.75 -16.31 9.84
C SER A 465 -1.90 -17.30 10.66
N VAL A 466 -1.82 -17.12 11.98
CA VAL A 466 -1.08 -18.02 12.88
C VAL A 466 -1.81 -19.35 13.03
N LYS A 467 -3.14 -19.33 13.23
CA LYS A 467 -3.97 -20.55 13.25
C LYS A 467 -3.84 -21.32 11.94
N TRP A 468 -3.84 -20.63 10.81
CA TRP A 468 -3.61 -21.25 9.51
C TRP A 468 -2.22 -21.89 9.40
N ALA A 469 -1.17 -21.20 9.87
CA ALA A 469 0.21 -21.70 9.85
C ALA A 469 0.39 -23.00 10.63
N LEU A 470 -0.17 -23.05 11.85
CA LEU A 470 -0.03 -24.20 12.75
C LEU A 470 -0.78 -25.44 12.26
N ASN A 471 -1.73 -25.27 11.33
CA ASN A 471 -2.44 -26.37 10.67
C ASN A 471 -1.70 -26.91 9.41
N GLN A 472 -0.52 -26.38 9.08
CA GLN A 472 0.28 -26.88 7.95
C GLN A 472 1.29 -27.94 8.43
N ASP A 473 1.56 -28.94 7.59
CA ASP A 473 2.62 -29.93 7.82
C ASP A 473 4.00 -29.40 7.37
N ILE A 474 4.32 -28.17 7.80
CA ILE A 474 5.55 -27.45 7.47
C ILE A 474 6.08 -26.82 8.76
N LYS A 475 7.41 -26.75 8.90
CA LYS A 475 8.03 -26.10 10.06
C LYS A 475 7.56 -24.64 10.17
N VAL A 476 7.13 -24.25 11.36
CA VAL A 476 6.70 -22.87 11.68
C VAL A 476 7.71 -22.20 12.63
N VAL A 477 8.05 -20.95 12.35
CA VAL A 477 8.82 -20.07 13.25
C VAL A 477 8.00 -18.83 13.55
N GLN A 478 7.91 -18.47 14.82
CA GLN A 478 7.17 -17.28 15.26
C GLN A 478 8.14 -16.14 15.59
N ILE A 479 7.87 -14.95 15.05
CA ILE A 479 8.65 -13.73 15.27
C ILE A 479 7.79 -12.71 16.01
N GLN A 480 8.40 -12.01 16.96
CA GLN A 480 7.70 -10.99 17.73
C GLN A 480 7.35 -9.79 16.83
N HIS A 481 6.14 -9.28 16.98
CA HIS A 481 5.53 -8.27 16.13
C HIS A 481 6.38 -7.01 15.94
N HIS A 482 6.77 -6.36 17.03
CA HIS A 482 7.50 -5.11 16.99
C HIS A 482 8.93 -5.29 16.48
N TYR A 483 9.55 -6.42 16.82
CA TYR A 483 10.84 -6.81 16.26
C TYR A 483 10.75 -7.02 14.74
N ALA A 484 9.65 -7.59 14.23
CA ALA A 484 9.42 -7.68 12.79
C ALA A 484 9.29 -6.29 12.13
N HIS A 485 8.68 -5.29 12.77
CA HIS A 485 8.70 -3.90 12.26
C HIS A 485 10.15 -3.37 12.11
N VAL A 486 10.99 -3.59 13.13
CA VAL A 486 12.40 -3.19 13.11
C VAL A 486 13.15 -3.89 11.97
N LEU A 487 13.01 -5.21 11.87
CA LEU A 487 13.66 -6.02 10.83
C LEU A 487 13.19 -5.64 9.42
N SER A 488 11.93 -5.23 9.26
CA SER A 488 11.41 -4.77 7.96
C SER A 488 12.15 -3.53 7.46
N THR A 489 12.40 -2.58 8.36
CA THR A 489 13.21 -1.38 8.05
C THR A 489 14.66 -1.76 7.78
N MET A 490 15.25 -2.66 8.59
CA MET A 490 16.61 -3.16 8.35
C MET A 490 16.75 -3.84 6.99
N ALA A 491 15.74 -4.58 6.54
CA ALA A 491 15.72 -5.26 5.25
C ALA A 491 15.75 -4.28 4.08
N GLU A 492 14.98 -3.18 4.15
CA GLU A 492 14.95 -2.18 3.07
C GLU A 492 16.31 -1.51 2.87
N TYR A 493 17.06 -1.30 3.96
CA TYR A 493 18.37 -0.64 3.96
C TYR A 493 19.57 -1.59 4.02
N LYS A 494 19.34 -2.92 4.05
CA LYS A 494 20.39 -3.95 4.17
C LYS A 494 21.30 -3.72 5.38
N LEU A 495 20.71 -3.42 6.53
CA LEU A 495 21.43 -3.17 7.77
C LEU A 495 21.83 -4.49 8.44
N ASP A 496 23.11 -4.63 8.78
CA ASP A 496 23.66 -5.77 9.53
C ASP A 496 24.24 -5.34 10.90
N GLU A 497 24.23 -4.03 11.19
CA GLU A 497 24.66 -3.46 12.47
C GLU A 497 23.54 -3.50 13.53
N GLU A 498 23.92 -3.36 14.81
CA GLU A 498 22.97 -3.16 15.90
C GLU A 498 22.36 -1.75 15.82
N VAL A 499 21.07 -1.65 16.10
CA VAL A 499 20.29 -0.40 16.01
C VAL A 499 19.52 -0.13 17.29
N LEU A 500 19.28 1.15 17.56
CA LEU A 500 18.29 1.60 18.54
C LEU A 500 16.97 1.84 17.81
N ALA A 501 15.96 1.02 18.04
CA ALA A 501 14.71 1.08 17.32
C ALA A 501 13.55 1.52 18.20
N PHE A 502 12.87 2.59 17.81
CA PHE A 502 11.59 3.02 18.36
C PHE A 502 10.49 2.34 17.54
N SER A 503 9.80 1.39 18.14
CA SER A 503 8.69 0.66 17.53
C SER A 503 7.38 1.10 18.20
N PHE A 504 6.76 2.13 17.61
CA PHE A 504 5.58 2.78 18.15
C PHE A 504 4.36 2.46 17.28
N ASP A 505 3.37 1.81 17.89
CA ASP A 505 2.25 1.21 17.19
C ASP A 505 0.95 1.19 18.02
N GLY A 506 -0.13 0.72 17.40
CA GLY A 506 -1.44 0.52 18.03
C GLY A 506 -1.48 -0.69 18.96
N THR A 507 -1.25 -1.88 18.44
CA THR A 507 -1.34 -3.12 19.23
C THR A 507 -0.46 -4.21 18.64
N GLY A 508 0.48 -4.72 19.41
CA GLY A 508 1.17 -5.97 19.08
C GLY A 508 1.34 -6.87 20.29
N TYR A 509 1.46 -8.16 20.06
CA TYR A 509 1.61 -9.15 21.14
C TYR A 509 3.02 -9.06 21.76
N GLY A 510 3.07 -8.80 23.05
CA GLY A 510 4.30 -8.78 23.84
C GLY A 510 4.74 -10.19 24.25
N ASP A 511 6.04 -10.38 24.45
CA ASP A 511 6.57 -11.68 24.94
C ASP A 511 6.13 -12.00 26.37
N ASP A 512 5.71 -10.99 27.13
CA ASP A 512 5.14 -11.10 28.47
C ASP A 512 3.61 -11.31 28.46
N GLY A 513 3.01 -11.49 27.28
CA GLY A 513 1.58 -11.66 27.10
C GLY A 513 0.76 -10.36 27.19
N ASN A 514 1.41 -9.21 27.44
CA ASN A 514 0.75 -7.91 27.45
C ASN A 514 0.71 -7.28 26.05
N ILE A 515 -0.08 -6.21 25.89
CA ILE A 515 -0.19 -5.51 24.61
C ILE A 515 0.91 -4.44 24.52
N TRP A 516 1.83 -4.60 23.58
CA TRP A 516 2.90 -3.64 23.31
C TRP A 516 2.47 -2.65 22.21
N GLY A 517 3.22 -1.56 22.09
CA GLY A 517 3.02 -0.52 21.06
C GLY A 517 3.76 0.79 21.35
N GLY A 518 4.63 0.83 22.35
CA GLY A 518 5.39 2.02 22.74
C GLY A 518 6.79 1.62 23.15
N GLU A 519 7.43 0.80 22.32
CA GLU A 519 8.63 0.06 22.70
C GLU A 519 9.90 0.67 22.10
N VAL A 520 10.99 0.58 22.84
CA VAL A 520 12.34 0.86 22.34
C VAL A 520 13.20 -0.38 22.51
N PHE A 521 13.84 -0.79 21.42
CA PHE A 521 14.69 -1.97 21.37
C PHE A 521 16.14 -1.61 21.02
N LEU A 522 17.07 -2.33 21.63
CA LEU A 522 18.34 -2.63 20.96
C LEU A 522 18.12 -3.88 20.12
N ALA A 523 18.37 -3.82 18.83
CA ALA A 523 18.04 -4.91 17.92
C ALA A 523 19.11 -5.09 16.85
N ASN A 524 19.28 -6.33 16.41
CA ASN A 524 20.00 -6.70 15.20
C ASN A 524 19.19 -7.81 14.48
N LYS A 525 19.75 -8.42 13.43
CA LYS A 525 19.06 -9.45 12.65
C LYS A 525 18.71 -10.73 13.43
N ARG A 526 19.39 -11.02 14.54
CA ARG A 526 19.29 -12.29 15.28
C ARG A 526 18.58 -12.17 16.62
N SER A 527 18.63 -10.99 17.24
CA SER A 527 18.08 -10.77 18.58
C SER A 527 17.62 -9.34 18.78
N TYR A 528 16.76 -9.15 19.77
CA TYR A 528 16.38 -7.85 20.30
C TYR A 528 16.38 -7.89 21.82
N LYS A 529 16.55 -6.71 22.43
CA LYS A 529 16.41 -6.45 23.85
C LYS A 529 15.52 -5.23 24.02
N ARG A 530 14.41 -5.39 24.74
CA ARG A 530 13.55 -4.27 25.15
C ARG A 530 14.31 -3.43 26.19
N VAL A 531 14.59 -2.17 25.87
CA VAL A 531 15.37 -1.27 26.72
C VAL A 531 14.52 -0.15 27.33
N ASN A 532 13.49 0.30 26.63
CA ASN A 532 12.53 1.25 27.16
C ASN A 532 11.11 0.91 26.72
N HIS A 533 10.13 1.31 27.52
CA HIS A 533 8.72 1.24 27.14
C HIS A 533 7.88 2.22 27.95
N PHE A 534 6.69 2.56 27.44
CA PHE A 534 5.69 3.30 28.24
C PHE A 534 5.21 2.45 29.41
N LYS A 535 4.99 3.10 30.56
CA LYS A 535 4.42 2.45 31.75
C LYS A 535 3.11 1.75 31.37
N TYR A 536 2.95 0.52 31.82
CA TYR A 536 1.72 -0.23 31.57
C TYR A 536 0.52 0.45 32.22
N PHE A 537 -0.56 0.57 31.45
CA PHE A 537 -1.89 1.00 31.90
C PHE A 537 -2.95 0.01 31.41
N ARG A 538 -4.19 0.15 31.88
CA ARG A 538 -5.28 -0.81 31.60
C ARG A 538 -6.17 -0.38 30.43
N LEU A 539 -6.52 -1.32 29.56
CA LEU A 539 -7.55 -1.13 28.54
C LEU A 539 -8.92 -1.52 29.08
N LEU A 540 -9.66 -0.57 29.66
CA LEU A 540 -10.92 -0.83 30.34
C LEU A 540 -11.99 -1.38 29.37
N GLY A 541 -12.24 -2.69 29.41
CA GLY A 541 -13.16 -3.38 28.50
C GLY A 541 -12.50 -3.95 27.23
N GLY A 542 -11.17 -4.11 27.23
CA GLY A 542 -10.43 -4.74 26.14
C GLY A 542 -10.60 -4.00 24.82
N GLU A 543 -11.00 -4.69 23.75
CA GLU A 543 -11.20 -4.11 22.41
C GLU A 543 -12.17 -2.91 22.39
N LYS A 544 -13.12 -2.85 23.33
CA LYS A 544 -14.05 -1.72 23.42
C LYS A 544 -13.32 -0.39 23.65
N SER A 545 -12.17 -0.39 24.33
CA SER A 545 -11.38 0.83 24.53
C SER A 545 -10.73 1.35 23.26
N ILE A 546 -10.52 0.50 22.25
CA ILE A 546 -10.00 0.93 20.94
C ILE A 546 -11.05 1.78 20.22
N LYS A 547 -12.34 1.38 20.31
CA LYS A 547 -13.45 2.14 19.75
C LYS A 547 -13.86 3.34 20.62
N GLU A 548 -13.64 3.29 21.93
CA GLU A 548 -13.99 4.37 22.87
C GLU A 548 -12.74 4.95 23.55
N PRO A 549 -12.01 5.87 22.89
CA PRO A 549 -10.82 6.55 23.45
C PRO A 549 -10.97 7.09 24.86
N LYS A 550 -12.19 7.54 25.21
CA LYS A 550 -12.56 7.99 26.55
C LYS A 550 -12.23 6.99 27.66
N ARG A 551 -12.31 5.69 27.38
CA ARG A 551 -11.97 4.61 28.33
C ARG A 551 -10.47 4.55 28.59
N VAL A 552 -9.66 4.82 27.57
CA VAL A 552 -8.20 4.83 27.70
C VAL A 552 -7.75 6.03 28.52
N ALA A 553 -8.27 7.21 28.21
CA ALA A 553 -8.01 8.42 28.98
C ALA A 553 -8.42 8.25 30.45
N LEU A 554 -9.59 7.65 30.71
CA LEU A 554 -10.04 7.39 32.07
C LEU A 554 -9.12 6.41 32.83
N SER A 555 -8.54 5.40 32.16
CA SER A 555 -7.53 4.54 32.81
C SER A 555 -6.30 5.33 33.24
N LEU A 556 -5.79 6.22 32.40
CA LEU A 556 -4.63 7.05 32.73
C LEU A 556 -4.93 8.03 33.86
N LEU A 557 -6.18 8.50 33.98
CA LEU A 557 -6.62 9.28 35.12
C LEU A 557 -6.57 8.46 36.41
N PHE A 558 -7.08 7.22 36.42
CA PHE A 558 -7.02 6.34 37.60
C PHE A 558 -5.58 6.01 38.04
N ASP A 559 -4.64 5.94 37.10
CA ASP A 559 -3.23 5.74 37.42
C ASP A 559 -2.58 6.99 38.04
N THR A 560 -3.22 8.17 37.95
CA THR A 560 -2.63 9.47 38.30
C THR A 560 -3.34 10.18 39.47
N PHE A 561 -4.65 9.96 39.63
CA PHE A 561 -5.54 10.66 40.57
C PHE A 561 -6.43 9.67 41.34
N SER A 562 -6.89 10.10 42.52
CA SER A 562 -7.94 9.39 43.26
C SER A 562 -9.30 9.47 42.54
N LEU A 563 -10.21 8.56 42.87
CA LEU A 563 -11.55 8.56 42.31
C LEU A 563 -12.28 9.87 42.63
N GLU A 564 -12.15 10.38 43.85
CA GLU A 564 -12.76 11.62 44.30
C GLU A 564 -12.27 12.81 43.47
N GLU A 565 -10.96 12.94 43.26
CA GLU A 565 -10.39 13.98 42.40
C GLU A 565 -10.92 13.89 40.97
N ILE A 566 -11.01 12.69 40.40
CA ILE A 566 -11.50 12.47 39.03
C ILE A 566 -12.95 12.91 38.89
N LEU A 567 -13.80 12.64 39.88
CA LEU A 567 -15.21 13.04 39.86
C LEU A 567 -15.40 14.57 39.93
N GLU A 568 -14.41 15.30 40.45
CA GLU A 568 -14.42 16.76 40.50
C GLU A 568 -13.85 17.44 39.24
N LEU A 569 -13.12 16.70 38.40
CA LEU A 569 -12.52 17.24 37.17
C LEU A 569 -13.60 17.60 36.13
N LYS A 570 -13.56 18.86 35.66
CA LYS A 570 -14.40 19.36 34.57
C LYS A 570 -13.66 19.32 33.25
N ILE A 571 -13.44 18.11 32.74
CA ILE A 571 -12.72 17.87 31.49
C ILE A 571 -13.55 16.98 30.55
N PRO A 572 -13.36 17.10 29.22
CA PRO A 572 -14.16 16.39 28.23
C PRO A 572 -14.23 14.87 28.45
N THR A 573 -13.11 14.26 28.86
CA THR A 573 -13.05 12.82 29.16
C THR A 573 -14.01 12.40 30.27
N VAL A 574 -14.07 13.16 31.36
CA VAL A 574 -14.91 12.83 32.53
C VAL A 574 -16.38 13.11 32.19
N GLU A 575 -16.67 14.22 31.52
CA GLU A 575 -18.01 14.60 31.08
C GLU A 575 -18.61 13.63 30.02
N ALA A 576 -17.77 12.83 29.35
CA ALA A 576 -18.20 11.80 28.41
C ALA A 576 -18.77 10.53 29.07
N PHE A 577 -18.86 10.51 30.41
CA PHE A 577 -19.42 9.41 31.21
C PHE A 577 -20.42 9.93 32.24
N LEU A 578 -21.36 9.06 32.63
CA LEU A 578 -22.13 9.25 33.85
C LEU A 578 -21.25 8.91 35.07
N GLU A 579 -21.49 9.56 36.21
CA GLU A 579 -20.74 9.34 37.46
C GLU A 579 -20.71 7.85 37.87
N ASN A 580 -21.85 7.16 37.75
CA ASN A 580 -21.94 5.73 38.04
C ASN A 580 -21.13 4.87 37.07
N GLU A 581 -20.97 5.29 35.81
CA GLU A 581 -20.11 4.60 34.86
C GLU A 581 -18.64 4.76 35.26
N ILE A 582 -18.23 5.94 35.73
CA ILE A 582 -16.86 6.17 36.24
C ILE A 582 -16.57 5.26 37.44
N LYS A 583 -17.49 5.17 38.41
CA LYS A 583 -17.35 4.27 39.58
C LYS A 583 -17.24 2.80 39.18
N LEU A 584 -18.03 2.37 38.19
CA LEU A 584 -17.93 1.02 37.62
C LEU A 584 -16.58 0.80 36.92
N MET A 585 -16.13 1.76 36.11
CA MET A 585 -14.84 1.69 35.42
C MET A 585 -13.67 1.66 36.41
N HIS A 586 -13.74 2.41 37.51
CA HIS A 586 -12.76 2.36 38.59
C HIS A 586 -12.69 0.98 39.23
N THR A 587 -13.86 0.35 39.47
CA THR A 587 -13.91 -1.03 39.99
C THR A 587 -13.27 -2.02 39.01
N ILE A 588 -13.54 -1.86 37.70
CA ILE A 588 -12.93 -2.67 36.64
C ILE A 588 -11.40 -2.48 36.62
N TRP A 589 -10.93 -1.23 36.69
CA TRP A 589 -9.51 -0.88 36.73
C TRP A 589 -8.83 -1.49 37.97
N GLN A 590 -9.40 -1.30 39.15
CA GLN A 590 -8.82 -1.79 40.41
C GLN A 590 -8.75 -3.33 40.46
N LYS A 591 -9.78 -4.02 39.96
CA LYS A 591 -9.84 -5.49 39.95
C LYS A 591 -9.21 -6.13 38.71
N GLY A 592 -8.86 -5.36 37.69
CA GLY A 592 -8.31 -5.87 36.43
C GLY A 592 -9.29 -6.69 35.58
N LEU A 593 -10.61 -6.49 35.71
CA LEU A 593 -11.64 -7.32 35.05
C LEU A 593 -11.78 -6.94 33.56
N ASN A 594 -11.45 -7.83 32.63
CA ASN A 594 -11.44 -7.51 31.19
C ASN A 594 -10.64 -6.23 30.88
N ALA A 595 -9.53 -6.04 31.59
CA ALA A 595 -8.72 -4.83 31.54
C ALA A 595 -7.24 -5.20 31.31
N PRO A 596 -6.90 -5.74 30.12
CA PRO A 596 -5.53 -6.15 29.81
C PRO A 596 -4.58 -4.95 29.90
N LEU A 597 -3.33 -5.24 30.25
CA LEU A 597 -2.29 -4.22 30.33
C LEU A 597 -1.75 -3.90 28.94
N THR A 598 -1.46 -2.62 28.72
CA THR A 598 -0.82 -2.15 27.50
C THR A 598 0.23 -1.07 27.76
N SER A 599 1.28 -1.07 26.94
CA SER A 599 2.28 -0.01 26.82
C SER A 599 2.16 0.73 25.47
N SER A 600 1.00 0.64 24.81
CA SER A 600 0.80 1.14 23.46
C SER A 600 0.77 2.66 23.37
N LEU A 601 1.64 3.22 22.50
CA LEU A 601 1.61 4.64 22.18
C LEU A 601 0.38 5.00 21.34
N GLY A 602 -0.08 4.12 20.44
CA GLY A 602 -1.33 4.35 19.71
C GLY A 602 -2.54 4.49 20.64
N ARG A 603 -2.58 3.75 21.76
CA ARG A 603 -3.62 3.91 22.80
C ARG A 603 -3.45 5.22 23.58
N VAL A 604 -2.22 5.68 23.79
CA VAL A 604 -1.98 7.02 24.38
C VAL A 604 -2.49 8.12 23.43
N PHE A 605 -2.30 8.02 22.11
CA PHE A 605 -2.92 8.94 21.15
C PHE A 605 -4.45 8.98 21.32
N ASP A 606 -5.08 7.82 21.52
CA ASP A 606 -6.52 7.75 21.80
C ASP A 606 -6.88 8.53 23.07
N ALA A 607 -6.13 8.35 24.15
CA ALA A 607 -6.34 9.11 25.38
C ALA A 607 -6.23 10.63 25.16
N ILE A 608 -5.22 11.09 24.43
CA ILE A 608 -5.01 12.51 24.12
C ILE A 608 -6.17 13.08 23.29
N ALA A 609 -6.71 12.32 22.34
CA ALA A 609 -7.88 12.73 21.57
C ALA A 609 -9.14 12.87 22.44
N SER A 610 -9.28 12.05 23.48
CA SER A 610 -10.36 12.21 24.46
C SER A 610 -10.16 13.45 25.34
N PHE A 611 -8.95 13.65 25.88
CA PHE A 611 -8.65 14.81 26.73
C PHE A 611 -8.86 16.15 25.99
N SER A 612 -8.49 16.20 24.72
CA SER A 612 -8.63 17.39 23.86
C SER A 612 -10.02 17.60 23.26
N ASN A 613 -11.00 16.75 23.61
CA ASN A 613 -12.36 16.74 23.04
C ASN A 613 -12.41 16.56 21.51
N ILE A 614 -11.44 15.86 20.95
CA ILE A 614 -11.38 15.57 19.51
C ILE A 614 -12.28 14.37 19.19
N VAL A 615 -12.06 13.24 19.86
CA VAL A 615 -12.81 12.00 19.61
C VAL A 615 -13.00 11.24 20.92
N GLN A 616 -14.26 10.99 21.28
CA GLN A 616 -14.64 10.11 22.41
C GLN A 616 -15.02 8.70 21.94
N THR A 617 -15.38 8.54 20.67
CA THR A 617 -15.72 7.26 20.03
C THR A 617 -15.24 7.30 18.58
N GLN A 618 -14.34 6.39 18.22
CA GLN A 618 -13.79 6.28 16.87
C GLN A 618 -14.73 5.51 15.95
N SER A 619 -14.68 5.85 14.67
CA SER A 619 -15.36 5.10 13.62
C SER A 619 -14.41 4.32 12.71
N TYR A 620 -13.11 4.61 12.75
CA TYR A 620 -12.09 3.85 12.05
C TYR A 620 -10.74 3.93 12.76
N GLU A 621 -9.90 2.93 12.53
CA GLU A 621 -8.54 2.88 13.08
C GLU A 621 -7.67 4.04 12.57
N GLY A 622 -6.98 4.72 13.50
CA GLY A 622 -6.07 5.83 13.19
C GLY A 622 -6.75 7.22 13.15
N GLU A 623 -8.06 7.30 13.38
CA GLU A 623 -8.82 8.56 13.37
C GLU A 623 -8.25 9.60 14.35
N THR A 624 -7.89 9.17 15.55
CA THR A 624 -7.31 10.03 16.60
C THR A 624 -5.95 10.57 16.20
N GLY A 625 -5.09 9.74 15.62
CA GLY A 625 -3.78 10.14 15.12
C GLY A 625 -3.85 11.23 14.06
N LEU A 626 -4.76 11.09 13.10
CA LEU A 626 -4.96 12.07 12.02
C LEU A 626 -5.52 13.41 12.54
N GLN A 627 -6.49 13.39 13.46
CA GLN A 627 -7.06 14.62 14.00
C GLN A 627 -6.12 15.34 14.98
N ILE A 628 -5.31 14.60 15.75
CA ILE A 628 -4.22 15.16 16.56
C ILE A 628 -3.17 15.82 15.66
N GLU A 629 -2.81 15.19 14.54
CA GLU A 629 -1.89 15.76 13.56
C GLU A 629 -2.43 17.09 12.99
N MET A 630 -3.71 17.14 12.61
CA MET A 630 -4.35 18.37 12.11
C MET A 630 -4.38 19.48 13.17
N ALA A 631 -4.55 19.13 14.44
CA ALA A 631 -4.59 20.08 15.54
C ALA A 631 -3.20 20.60 15.97
N TYR A 632 -2.12 20.07 15.38
CA TYR A 632 -0.76 20.52 15.69
C TYR A 632 -0.54 21.96 15.22
N ASN A 633 -0.06 22.82 16.11
CA ASN A 633 0.36 24.18 15.83
C ASN A 633 1.87 24.30 16.03
N ASN A 634 2.60 24.60 14.95
CA ASN A 634 4.05 24.72 14.97
C ASN A 634 4.57 25.94 15.74
N GLU A 635 3.72 26.90 16.12
CA GLU A 635 4.08 28.06 16.94
C GLU A 635 4.24 27.68 18.42
N ILE A 636 3.56 26.62 18.87
CA ILE A 636 3.62 26.10 20.23
C ILE A 636 4.89 25.25 20.38
N LYS A 637 5.85 25.73 21.17
CA LYS A 637 7.17 25.08 21.35
C LYS A 637 7.26 24.29 22.64
N GLU A 638 6.33 24.50 23.56
CA GLU A 638 6.25 23.81 24.83
C GLU A 638 5.98 22.31 24.62
N SER A 639 6.43 21.50 25.57
CA SER A 639 6.15 20.08 25.67
C SER A 639 5.60 19.74 27.06
N TYR A 640 4.89 18.62 27.15
CA TYR A 640 4.54 18.05 28.46
C TYR A 640 5.76 17.40 29.12
N SER A 641 5.82 17.47 30.45
CA SER A 641 6.86 16.82 31.24
C SER A 641 6.54 15.34 31.44
N TYR A 642 7.55 14.50 31.34
CA TYR A 642 7.46 13.06 31.57
C TYR A 642 8.58 12.60 32.51
N GLU A 643 8.52 11.36 32.99
CA GLU A 643 9.61 10.75 33.76
C GLU A 643 10.14 9.51 33.05
N LEU A 644 11.47 9.36 33.05
CA LEU A 644 12.16 8.17 32.58
C LEU A 644 12.88 7.52 33.75
N ILE A 645 12.32 6.43 34.29
CA ILE A 645 12.83 5.74 35.48
C ILE A 645 13.08 4.28 35.12
N ASP A 646 14.34 3.82 35.21
CA ASP A 646 14.74 2.43 34.94
C ASP A 646 14.23 1.89 33.60
N GLY A 647 14.23 2.74 32.57
CA GLY A 647 13.76 2.41 31.22
C GLY A 647 12.26 2.63 30.99
N ILE A 648 11.48 2.91 32.03
CA ILE A 648 10.03 3.11 31.95
C ILE A 648 9.71 4.59 31.72
N ILE A 649 8.92 4.87 30.68
CA ILE A 649 8.41 6.20 30.35
C ILE A 649 7.06 6.38 31.06
N SER A 650 7.02 7.19 32.12
CA SER A 650 5.81 7.52 32.88
C SER A 650 5.18 8.83 32.40
N LEU A 651 3.88 8.78 32.14
CA LEU A 651 3.07 9.93 31.69
C LEU A 651 2.35 10.67 32.82
N GLU A 652 2.50 10.26 34.09
CA GLU A 652 1.75 10.86 35.21
C GLU A 652 1.93 12.39 35.30
N LYS A 653 3.16 12.89 35.09
CA LYS A 653 3.44 14.34 35.04
C LYS A 653 2.74 15.02 33.87
N ALA A 654 2.73 14.37 32.70
CA ALA A 654 2.06 14.89 31.52
C ALA A 654 0.55 14.95 31.74
N ILE A 655 -0.06 13.88 32.28
CA ILE A 655 -1.50 13.83 32.58
C ILE A 655 -1.89 14.93 33.58
N LYS A 656 -1.11 15.17 34.64
CA LYS A 656 -1.33 16.28 35.59
C LYS A 656 -1.28 17.67 34.94
N GLN A 657 -0.53 17.83 33.86
CA GLN A 657 -0.48 19.07 33.08
C GLN A 657 -1.63 19.14 32.07
N ILE A 658 -1.94 18.03 31.38
CA ILE A 658 -3.01 17.94 30.37
C ILE A 658 -4.37 18.31 30.96
N VAL A 659 -4.73 17.81 32.15
CA VAL A 659 -6.03 18.11 32.76
C VAL A 659 -6.23 19.58 33.13
N LYS A 660 -5.17 20.38 33.11
CA LYS A 660 -5.22 21.84 33.35
C LYS A 660 -5.33 22.64 32.07
N ASP A 661 -4.98 22.05 30.93
CA ASP A 661 -5.08 22.68 29.62
C ASP A 661 -6.48 22.43 29.06
N ASN A 662 -7.09 23.44 28.41
CA ASN A 662 -8.45 23.36 27.87
C ASN A 662 -8.52 23.64 26.36
N ASN A 663 -7.36 23.84 25.72
CA ASN A 663 -7.26 24.13 24.29
C ASN A 663 -6.74 22.89 23.55
N LYS A 664 -7.51 22.41 22.56
CA LYS A 664 -7.17 21.22 21.77
C LYS A 664 -5.82 21.34 21.04
N GLU A 665 -5.51 22.49 20.47
CA GLU A 665 -4.28 22.73 19.70
C GLU A 665 -3.08 22.72 20.64
N LEU A 666 -3.23 23.33 21.82
CA LEU A 666 -2.21 23.33 22.87
C LEU A 666 -1.91 21.90 23.36
N ILE A 667 -2.95 21.13 23.67
CA ILE A 667 -2.81 19.75 24.14
C ILE A 667 -2.11 18.88 23.09
N CYS A 668 -2.58 18.92 21.85
CA CYS A 668 -2.01 18.12 20.75
C CYS A 668 -0.57 18.51 20.47
N SER A 669 -0.26 19.82 20.44
CA SER A 669 1.09 20.30 20.14
C SER A 669 2.10 19.94 21.23
N LYS A 670 1.75 20.17 22.51
CA LYS A 670 2.60 19.78 23.65
C LYS A 670 2.82 18.27 23.72
N PHE A 671 1.81 17.48 23.36
CA PHE A 671 1.93 16.02 23.29
C PHE A 671 2.89 15.57 22.19
N ILE A 672 2.73 16.06 20.96
CA ILE A 672 3.65 15.72 19.85
C ILE A 672 5.09 16.16 20.19
N ASN A 673 5.26 17.38 20.72
CA ASN A 673 6.58 17.88 21.14
C ASN A 673 7.18 17.00 22.27
N MET A 674 6.37 16.51 23.22
CA MET A 674 6.84 15.58 24.26
C MET A 674 7.38 14.27 23.66
N LEU A 675 6.72 13.71 22.65
CA LEU A 675 7.20 12.49 21.99
C LEU A 675 8.53 12.72 21.27
N VAL A 676 8.73 13.89 20.66
CA VAL A 676 10.02 14.29 20.07
C VAL A 676 11.10 14.29 21.14
N GLU A 677 10.85 14.93 22.30
CA GLU A 677 11.81 14.97 23.41
C GLU A 677 12.12 13.57 23.97
N ILE A 678 11.10 12.70 24.12
CA ILE A 678 11.30 11.30 24.55
C ILE A 678 12.28 10.57 23.64
N VAL A 679 12.10 10.67 22.31
CA VAL A 679 12.98 10.02 21.34
C VAL A 679 14.40 10.57 21.45
N LEU A 680 14.55 11.89 21.55
CA LEU A 680 15.85 12.54 21.67
C LEU A 680 16.57 12.16 22.97
N ASP A 681 15.90 12.21 24.11
CA ASP A 681 16.48 11.92 25.41
C ASP A 681 16.93 10.46 25.54
N ILE A 682 16.12 9.51 25.07
CA ILE A 682 16.52 8.11 25.03
C ILE A 682 17.71 7.94 24.08
N SER A 683 17.69 8.58 22.89
CA SER A 683 18.76 8.43 21.90
C SER A 683 20.13 8.95 22.36
N LYS A 684 20.19 9.91 23.29
CA LYS A 684 21.44 10.45 23.87
C LYS A 684 22.27 9.38 24.57
N SER A 685 21.61 8.36 25.13
CA SER A 685 22.27 7.29 25.89
C SER A 685 22.91 6.20 25.02
N TYR A 686 22.71 6.26 23.70
CA TYR A 686 23.19 5.24 22.77
C TYR A 686 23.95 5.88 21.62
N ASN A 687 25.03 5.27 21.14
CA ASN A 687 25.74 5.70 19.93
C ASN A 687 25.48 4.71 18.78
N LEU A 688 24.21 4.52 18.43
CA LEU A 688 23.75 3.59 17.40
C LEU A 688 22.89 4.31 16.36
N PRO A 689 22.79 3.78 15.13
CA PRO A 689 21.76 4.22 14.19
C PRO A 689 20.36 4.01 14.76
N ILE A 690 19.48 4.95 14.46
CA ILE A 690 18.11 4.96 14.98
C ILE A 690 17.15 4.41 13.92
N ILE A 691 16.23 3.53 14.32
CA ILE A 691 15.11 3.11 13.49
C ILE A 691 13.81 3.69 14.06
N LEU A 692 12.99 4.31 13.23
CA LEU A 692 11.64 4.76 13.56
C LEU A 692 10.64 3.90 12.77
N THR A 693 9.82 3.11 13.47
CA THR A 693 8.93 2.13 12.84
C THR A 693 7.66 1.84 13.63
N GLY A 694 6.66 1.24 13.00
CA GLY A 694 5.31 1.04 13.55
C GLY A 694 4.31 2.12 13.13
N GLY A 695 3.02 1.83 13.27
CA GLY A 695 1.92 2.63 12.72
C GLY A 695 1.85 4.08 13.22
N VAL A 696 2.38 4.39 14.41
CA VAL A 696 2.38 5.77 14.95
C VAL A 696 3.24 6.71 14.10
N PHE A 697 4.34 6.23 13.52
CA PHE A 697 5.19 7.04 12.64
C PHE A 697 4.58 7.30 11.26
N GLN A 698 3.36 6.84 11.00
CA GLN A 698 2.59 7.34 9.86
C GLN A 698 2.13 8.79 10.05
N ASN A 699 2.11 9.29 11.30
CA ASN A 699 1.89 10.70 11.59
C ASN A 699 3.04 11.53 11.01
N ARG A 700 2.75 12.28 9.93
CA ARG A 700 3.80 12.97 9.16
C ARG A 700 4.47 14.04 10.01
N THR A 701 3.69 14.85 10.73
CA THR A 701 4.23 15.90 11.60
C THR A 701 5.22 15.36 12.63
N LEU A 702 4.87 14.28 13.34
CA LEU A 702 5.74 13.65 14.33
C LEU A 702 7.04 13.15 13.69
N LEU A 703 6.93 12.45 12.56
CA LEU A 703 8.09 11.91 11.86
C LEU A 703 9.03 13.03 11.38
N GLU A 704 8.50 14.07 10.72
CA GLU A 704 9.28 15.22 10.24
C GLU A 704 10.02 15.94 11.38
N LEU A 705 9.33 16.17 12.51
CA LEU A 705 9.93 16.83 13.69
C LEU A 705 11.07 16.00 14.27
N ILE A 706 10.87 14.68 14.44
CA ILE A 706 11.90 13.79 14.97
C ILE A 706 13.10 13.75 14.03
N THR A 707 12.87 13.49 12.73
CA THR A 707 13.97 13.35 11.77
C THR A 707 14.77 14.64 11.66
N LYS A 708 14.11 15.80 11.64
CA LYS A 708 14.77 17.10 11.63
C LYS A 708 15.67 17.28 12.87
N LYS A 709 15.16 16.93 14.05
CA LYS A 709 15.95 17.02 15.30
C LYS A 709 17.11 16.04 15.33
N LEU A 710 16.94 14.83 14.80
CA LEU A 710 18.03 13.87 14.67
C LEU A 710 19.12 14.37 13.72
N GLU A 711 18.76 15.00 12.60
CA GLU A 711 19.70 15.64 11.67
C GLU A 711 20.46 16.80 12.31
N GLU A 712 19.76 17.69 13.01
CA GLU A 712 20.38 18.80 13.78
C GLU A 712 21.42 18.26 14.79
N ASN A 713 21.17 17.09 15.38
CA ASN A 713 22.07 16.40 16.30
C ASN A 713 23.06 15.43 15.62
N LYS A 714 23.13 15.42 14.28
CA LYS A 714 24.00 14.55 13.46
C LYS A 714 23.85 13.06 13.80
N ARG A 715 22.63 12.64 14.14
CA ARG A 715 22.28 11.25 14.44
C ARG A 715 21.85 10.54 13.16
N LYS A 716 22.45 9.37 12.89
CA LYS A 716 22.07 8.50 11.78
C LYS A 716 20.72 7.85 12.08
N TYR A 717 19.77 7.92 11.15
CA TYR A 717 18.43 7.38 11.35
C TYR A 717 17.86 6.75 10.06
N TYR A 718 16.84 5.91 10.24
CA TYR A 718 16.14 5.19 9.17
C TYR A 718 14.65 5.03 9.49
N TYR A 719 13.82 5.07 8.45
CA TYR A 719 12.42 4.65 8.45
C TYR A 719 12.10 4.09 7.05
N SER A 720 11.25 3.07 6.94
CA SER A 720 10.91 2.46 5.65
C SER A 720 10.20 3.44 4.73
N LYS A 721 10.56 3.39 3.44
CA LYS A 721 10.02 4.28 2.40
C LYS A 721 9.17 3.50 1.41
N ARG A 722 9.70 2.40 0.88
CA ARG A 722 9.03 1.56 -0.13
C ARG A 722 8.22 0.45 0.52
N VAL A 723 8.65 -0.04 1.67
CA VAL A 723 7.88 -0.99 2.48
C VAL A 723 7.00 -0.18 3.45
N PRO A 724 5.71 -0.53 3.62
CA PRO A 724 4.87 0.15 4.60
C PRO A 724 5.48 0.10 6.02
N LEU A 725 5.47 1.24 6.72
CA LEU A 725 5.91 1.34 8.12
C LEU A 725 4.93 0.70 9.11
N ASN A 726 3.69 0.45 8.68
CA ASN A 726 2.66 -0.24 9.44
C ASN A 726 2.70 -1.76 9.20
N ASP A 727 1.71 -2.48 9.71
CA ASP A 727 1.58 -3.94 9.63
C ASP A 727 1.74 -4.54 8.23
N GLY A 728 1.50 -3.76 7.16
CA GLY A 728 1.74 -4.18 5.79
C GLY A 728 3.22 -4.51 5.48
N GLY A 729 4.16 -4.07 6.32
CA GLY A 729 5.58 -4.37 6.23
C GLY A 729 6.07 -5.54 7.09
N ILE A 730 5.24 -6.11 7.97
CA ILE A 730 5.68 -7.14 8.95
C ILE A 730 6.21 -8.40 8.28
N SER A 731 5.59 -8.84 7.18
CA SER A 731 6.00 -10.05 6.45
C SER A 731 7.44 -9.95 5.91
N ILE A 732 7.91 -8.75 5.58
CA ILE A 732 9.31 -8.49 5.18
C ILE A 732 10.27 -8.71 6.35
N GLY A 733 9.95 -8.17 7.52
CA GLY A 733 10.77 -8.38 8.71
C GLY A 733 10.83 -9.84 9.14
N GLN A 734 9.71 -10.56 9.03
CA GLN A 734 9.65 -12.00 9.25
C GLN A 734 10.59 -12.77 8.32
N ILE A 735 10.61 -12.47 7.01
CA ILE A 735 11.60 -13.05 6.08
C ILE A 735 13.03 -12.67 6.49
N TYR A 736 13.27 -11.37 6.76
CA TYR A 736 14.61 -10.87 7.02
C TYR A 736 15.24 -11.57 8.23
N SER A 737 14.45 -11.89 9.26
CA SER A 737 14.90 -12.68 10.43
C SER A 737 15.51 -14.05 10.09
N GLN A 738 15.19 -14.62 8.92
CA GLN A 738 15.61 -15.96 8.49
C GLN A 738 16.63 -15.95 7.34
N SER A 739 17.01 -14.77 6.86
CA SER A 739 17.89 -14.60 5.67
C SER A 739 19.37 -14.48 5.97
#